data_AF-A0A2E3F825-F1
#
_entry.id   AF-A0A2E3F825-F1
#
_cell.length_a   1.000
_cell.length_b   1.000
_cell.length_c   1.000
_cell.angle_alpha   90.00
_cell.angle_beta   90.00
_cell.angle_gamma   90.00
#
_symmetry.space_group_name_H-M   'P 1'
#
loop_
_entity.id
_entity.type
_entity.pdbx_description
1 polymer ?
#
loop_
_entity_poly.entity_id
_entity_poly.type
_entity_poly.pdbx_seq_one_letter_code
_entity_poly.pdbx_strand_id
1 'polypeptide(L)'
;MKMPAVAIVLLVLGFSALAQTRDTLDLEGRWAFQIDRNDRGTVEKWFTQKLKDNIILPGSMLTNNKGNDISIATQWTGSIYDSSFYFNPRYKKYQQPGDVKFPFWLTPKKEYVGAAWYQKEVNIPKDWKNQRIFLFLERAHTETVVWLDDTQLGMQNSMVAPHQYELQAGIKPGKHTLTIRVDNRIKEINVGPDSHSLTDHTQGNWNGIIGKLKLIATPSVYMGTIQAYPNREQKEVLFKIPVNQTENKKTTITLNLDLTTFNTPETTDFNFRKKEVRLTEKTDTLEVTYSLSENLQLWDEFHPALYRAHFSLKSKAGIDEKKLSFGIRDFKTQGRSFTINDRPTFLRGTLDNAIFPLTGYPPMDVPSWKRIFRIIKNHGLNHVRYHSWCPPEAAFKAADCVGIYLQPEGPSWANHGTALGVGRNIDRYIYEETNRMMQQYGNYASYVMMAYGNEPRGKQVEYLTAFNDYWKQKDERRLYTGASVGGSWPVIPNNEFMVRGGARDLDWKNRAPQSVNDFSENIKGFSVPFVSHETGQYCVFPNFDEIKKYTGAYEARNFELFQEDLADHHMRDQADAFFKASGKLQVLAYKYSIEKAMRTPGYSGYQLLSLSDYSGQGTALVGILNAFWDPKPYVNAEEWREFSSETVPLAELPKFVFTNVEEFTAEIQIAHFGSAKIINNQSWSITDEKGEELTSGTFNQSEINYGLSNLGVVQFPLREMDTAQKLTLEVSIEGPEFKNHWDFWVFPETLPKLASSVYECTELDEKALEVLEKGGTVLLNAAGKIVKGAEVAQTFLPVFWNTSWFQMRPPHTLGIVVDPKHPLFQDFPTDFHSDLQWWSILNKQQVMHLEDFPPAFKPLIQPIDTWFMNRRLAMAFEAQVSNGKLLVISVDLNDPKKDAAAHQLYYSLQQYLNSDDFDPKTKLEPQLIQDLFTTPSRQQFDKYTKDSPDELKPEHKGN
;
A
#
# COMPACT_ATOMS: atom_id res chain seq x y z
N MET A 1 -34.60 46.51 69.86
CA MET A 1 -33.22 46.56 70.38
C MET A 1 -32.28 46.78 69.19
N LYS A 2 -31.46 47.84 69.19
CA LYS A 2 -30.33 48.16 68.27
C LYS A 2 -30.48 48.00 66.72
N MET A 3 -30.66 49.16 66.07
CA MET A 3 -29.95 49.76 64.91
C MET A 3 -28.62 49.13 64.39
N PRO A 4 -28.08 49.54 63.21
CA PRO A 4 -28.70 50.08 61.97
C PRO A 4 -28.02 49.65 60.62
N ALA A 5 -28.41 50.33 59.54
CA ALA A 5 -28.04 50.18 58.12
C ALA A 5 -26.57 50.42 57.67
N VAL A 6 -26.21 49.75 56.56
CA VAL A 6 -25.16 50.04 55.53
C VAL A 6 -25.60 49.28 54.25
N ALA A 7 -25.54 49.72 52.98
CA ALA A 7 -25.44 51.05 52.34
C ALA A 7 -25.87 50.94 50.83
N ILE A 8 -25.61 51.98 50.02
CA ILE A 8 -25.86 52.09 48.55
C ILE A 8 -24.59 51.63 47.78
N VAL A 9 -24.62 51.19 46.49
CA VAL A 9 -24.11 51.98 45.33
C VAL A 9 -24.01 51.14 44.02
N LEU A 10 -24.48 51.74 42.91
CA LEU A 10 -24.23 51.51 41.48
C LEU A 10 -24.40 50.12 40.83
N LEU A 11 -25.42 50.03 39.96
CA LEU A 11 -25.25 49.37 38.65
C LEU A 11 -24.12 50.10 37.90
N VAL A 12 -22.96 49.44 37.75
CA VAL A 12 -22.09 49.69 36.61
C VAL A 12 -22.48 48.69 35.54
N LEU A 13 -23.23 49.16 34.54
CA LEU A 13 -23.31 48.49 33.24
C LEU A 13 -21.93 48.56 32.60
N GLY A 14 -21.05 47.66 33.02
CA GLY A 14 -19.88 47.31 32.27
C GLY A 14 -20.38 46.73 30.95
N PHE A 15 -20.30 47.51 29.88
CA PHE A 15 -20.20 46.95 28.54
C PHE A 15 -18.98 46.03 28.58
N SER A 16 -19.23 44.73 28.80
CA SER A 16 -18.31 43.68 28.42
C SER A 16 -18.12 43.85 26.92
N ALA A 17 -17.01 44.48 26.54
CA ALA A 17 -16.53 44.44 25.17
C ALA A 17 -16.44 42.95 24.82
N LEU A 18 -17.38 42.50 23.97
CA LEU A 18 -17.54 41.09 23.65
C LEU A 18 -16.18 40.57 23.19
N ALA A 19 -15.63 39.65 23.97
CA ALA A 19 -14.33 39.06 23.72
C ALA A 19 -14.45 38.13 22.52
N GLN A 20 -14.39 38.71 21.33
CA GLN A 20 -14.67 38.01 20.10
C GLN A 20 -13.48 37.13 19.74
N THR A 21 -13.68 35.83 19.88
CA THR A 21 -12.77 34.77 19.47
C THR A 21 -12.95 34.46 17.97
N ARG A 22 -12.36 33.37 17.47
CA ARG A 22 -12.58 32.92 16.09
C ARG A 22 -13.98 32.35 15.90
N ASP A 23 -14.92 33.21 15.51
CA ASP A 23 -16.25 32.77 15.12
C ASP A 23 -16.21 31.99 13.79
N THR A 24 -17.05 30.95 13.66
CA THR A 24 -17.17 30.17 12.43
C THR A 24 -18.62 29.93 12.04
N LEU A 25 -18.93 30.10 10.75
CA LEU A 25 -20.20 29.71 10.15
C LEU A 25 -19.98 28.48 9.28
N ASP A 26 -20.60 27.36 9.65
CA ASP A 26 -20.53 26.12 8.87
C ASP A 26 -21.31 26.25 7.55
N LEU A 27 -20.78 25.65 6.48
CA LEU A 27 -21.36 25.64 5.15
C LEU A 27 -21.70 24.22 4.67
N GLU A 28 -21.62 23.20 5.53
CA GLU A 28 -22.12 21.85 5.27
C GLU A 28 -23.62 21.82 4.91
N GLY A 29 -24.02 20.78 4.18
CA GLY A 29 -25.40 20.46 3.80
C GLY A 29 -25.66 20.70 2.31
N ARG A 30 -26.88 21.13 1.98
CA ARG A 30 -27.31 21.35 0.60
C ARG A 30 -26.72 22.64 0.01
N TRP A 31 -26.26 22.53 -1.23
CA TRP A 31 -25.84 23.61 -2.12
C TRP A 31 -26.67 23.53 -3.41
N ALA A 32 -26.97 24.66 -4.04
CA ALA A 32 -27.45 24.69 -5.41
C ALA A 32 -26.27 24.37 -6.36
N PHE A 33 -26.56 23.73 -7.50
CA PHE A 33 -25.54 23.06 -8.32
C PHE A 33 -25.83 23.21 -9.82
N GLN A 34 -24.77 23.26 -10.64
CA GLN A 34 -24.88 23.16 -12.09
C GLN A 34 -23.59 22.63 -12.75
N ILE A 35 -23.71 21.64 -13.62
CA ILE A 35 -22.61 21.10 -14.44
C ILE A 35 -22.34 22.06 -15.60
N ASP A 36 -21.08 22.41 -15.86
CA ASP A 36 -20.67 23.34 -16.91
C ASP A 36 -19.85 22.67 -18.01
N ARG A 37 -20.53 21.83 -18.79
CA ARG A 37 -19.94 20.99 -19.84
C ARG A 37 -19.24 21.76 -20.97
N ASN A 38 -19.60 23.03 -21.14
CA ASN A 38 -19.25 23.86 -22.29
C ASN A 38 -18.55 25.18 -21.88
N ASP A 39 -18.03 25.26 -20.64
CA ASP A 39 -17.40 26.46 -20.02
C ASP A 39 -18.20 27.77 -20.20
N ARG A 40 -19.52 27.67 -20.07
CA ARG A 40 -20.47 28.78 -20.27
C ARG A 40 -20.67 29.62 -19.01
N GLY A 41 -20.48 29.05 -17.83
CA GLY A 41 -20.90 29.67 -16.57
C GLY A 41 -20.20 30.99 -16.25
N THR A 42 -18.94 31.17 -16.65
CA THR A 42 -18.23 32.45 -16.48
C THR A 42 -18.75 33.49 -17.47
N VAL A 43 -18.95 33.12 -18.73
CA VAL A 43 -19.42 34.01 -19.81
C VAL A 43 -20.86 34.47 -19.55
N GLU A 44 -21.71 33.55 -19.10
CA GLU A 44 -23.12 33.78 -18.79
C GLU A 44 -23.35 34.27 -17.35
N LYS A 45 -22.27 34.47 -16.57
CA LYS A 45 -22.30 34.96 -15.18
C LYS A 45 -23.24 34.14 -14.28
N TRP A 46 -23.13 32.82 -14.28
CA TRP A 46 -23.97 31.95 -13.43
C TRP A 46 -23.82 32.27 -11.92
N PHE A 47 -22.72 32.89 -11.50
CA PHE A 47 -22.55 33.43 -10.14
C PHE A 47 -23.55 34.53 -9.75
N THR A 48 -24.15 35.24 -10.72
CA THR A 48 -25.27 36.18 -10.48
C THR A 48 -26.65 35.57 -10.74
N GLN A 49 -26.73 34.28 -11.04
CA GLN A 49 -27.96 33.55 -11.35
C GLN A 49 -28.22 32.46 -10.30
N LYS A 50 -29.47 31.98 -10.22
CA LYS A 50 -29.80 30.82 -9.39
C LYS A 50 -29.48 29.52 -10.15
N LEU A 51 -28.61 28.69 -9.60
CA LEU A 51 -28.31 27.37 -10.16
C LEU A 51 -29.52 26.42 -10.08
N LYS A 52 -29.64 25.51 -11.06
CA LYS A 52 -30.88 24.75 -11.33
C LYS A 52 -31.02 23.42 -10.59
N ASP A 53 -29.90 22.81 -10.19
CA ASP A 53 -29.86 21.50 -9.52
C ASP A 53 -29.38 21.67 -8.06
N ASN A 54 -29.21 20.58 -7.32
CA ASN A 54 -28.68 20.58 -5.95
C ASN A 54 -27.63 19.48 -5.76
N ILE A 55 -26.74 19.70 -4.79
CA ILE A 55 -25.73 18.74 -4.34
C ILE A 55 -25.51 18.87 -2.83
N ILE A 56 -25.05 17.80 -2.17
CA ILE A 56 -24.64 17.82 -0.76
C ILE A 56 -23.11 17.95 -0.68
N LEU A 57 -22.63 18.89 0.13
CA LEU A 57 -21.23 19.03 0.51
C LEU A 57 -21.09 19.02 2.05
N PRO A 58 -20.02 18.44 2.64
CA PRO A 58 -18.87 17.85 1.98
C PRO A 58 -19.21 16.60 1.15
N GLY A 59 -18.58 16.46 -0.01
CA GLY A 59 -18.86 15.38 -0.97
C GLY A 59 -18.31 15.65 -2.37
N SER A 60 -18.55 14.69 -3.27
CA SER A 60 -18.18 14.78 -4.68
C SER A 60 -19.41 14.64 -5.58
N MET A 61 -19.26 14.92 -6.88
CA MET A 61 -20.26 14.60 -7.88
C MET A 61 -20.61 13.10 -7.88
N LEU A 62 -19.63 12.22 -7.68
CA LEU A 62 -19.82 10.77 -7.61
C LEU A 62 -20.74 10.36 -6.45
N THR A 63 -20.48 10.84 -5.23
CA THR A 63 -21.31 10.51 -4.05
C THR A 63 -22.71 11.13 -4.10
N ASN A 64 -22.96 12.06 -5.02
CA ASN A 64 -24.26 12.65 -5.30
C ASN A 64 -24.91 12.13 -6.60
N ASN A 65 -24.35 11.08 -7.22
CA ASN A 65 -24.82 10.49 -8.49
C ASN A 65 -24.94 11.51 -9.64
N LYS A 66 -23.97 12.43 -9.75
CA LYS A 66 -23.87 13.45 -10.81
C LYS A 66 -22.72 13.09 -11.75
N GLY A 67 -22.96 13.21 -13.06
CA GLY A 67 -21.96 12.98 -14.10
C GLY A 67 -22.55 12.33 -15.35
N ASN A 68 -21.69 11.74 -16.17
CA ASN A 68 -21.98 10.88 -17.31
C ASN A 68 -22.17 9.43 -16.84
N ASP A 69 -22.98 8.66 -17.56
CA ASP A 69 -22.95 7.20 -17.47
C ASP A 69 -21.67 6.66 -18.12
N ILE A 70 -21.14 5.55 -17.57
CA ILE A 70 -19.94 4.91 -18.10
C ILE A 70 -20.25 4.21 -19.42
N SER A 71 -19.33 4.33 -20.39
CA SER A 71 -19.44 3.70 -21.69
C SER A 71 -18.05 3.37 -22.25
N ILE A 72 -18.00 2.64 -23.38
CA ILE A 72 -16.75 2.42 -24.12
C ILE A 72 -16.09 3.72 -24.64
N ALA A 73 -16.81 4.84 -24.64
CA ALA A 73 -16.32 6.16 -25.03
C ALA A 73 -15.95 7.06 -23.84
N THR A 74 -16.03 6.56 -22.60
CA THR A 74 -15.57 7.27 -21.41
C THR A 74 -14.07 7.57 -21.52
N GLN A 75 -13.72 8.86 -21.38
CA GLN A 75 -12.33 9.31 -21.39
C GLN A 75 -11.78 9.26 -19.98
N TRP A 76 -10.78 8.42 -19.77
CA TRP A 76 -10.10 8.26 -18.50
C TRP A 76 -8.98 9.30 -18.34
N THR A 77 -8.73 9.69 -17.09
CA THR A 77 -7.60 10.52 -16.67
C THR A 77 -6.33 9.68 -16.52
N GLY A 78 -6.46 8.44 -16.03
CA GLY A 78 -5.37 7.46 -15.95
C GLY A 78 -5.05 6.81 -17.29
N SER A 79 -3.78 6.43 -17.50
CA SER A 79 -3.30 5.85 -18.76
C SER A 79 -3.68 4.36 -18.88
N ILE A 80 -4.06 3.91 -20.09
CA ILE A 80 -4.36 2.50 -20.39
C ILE A 80 -3.23 1.91 -21.24
N TYR A 81 -2.42 1.05 -20.63
CA TYR A 81 -1.25 0.42 -21.27
C TYR A 81 -1.60 -0.87 -22.04
N ASP A 82 -2.71 -1.52 -21.68
CA ASP A 82 -3.24 -2.69 -22.38
C ASP A 82 -4.54 -2.33 -23.12
N SER A 83 -4.44 -2.17 -24.43
CA SER A 83 -5.60 -1.86 -25.28
C SER A 83 -6.40 -3.10 -25.72
N SER A 84 -6.00 -4.32 -25.32
CA SER A 84 -6.62 -5.57 -25.78
C SER A 84 -8.11 -5.64 -25.46
N PHE A 85 -8.56 -5.02 -24.36
CA PHE A 85 -9.99 -4.89 -24.01
C PHE A 85 -10.85 -4.35 -25.16
N TYR A 86 -10.34 -3.37 -25.92
CA TYR A 86 -11.10 -2.72 -26.99
C TYR A 86 -11.15 -3.54 -28.28
N PHE A 87 -10.09 -4.31 -28.56
CA PHE A 87 -9.87 -4.94 -29.88
C PHE A 87 -9.99 -6.46 -29.90
N ASN A 88 -9.77 -7.16 -28.78
CA ASN A 88 -9.87 -8.62 -28.72
C ASN A 88 -11.35 -9.06 -28.71
N PRO A 89 -11.80 -9.92 -29.64
CA PRO A 89 -13.18 -10.41 -29.70
C PRO A 89 -13.70 -11.04 -28.39
N ARG A 90 -12.84 -11.66 -27.58
CA ARG A 90 -13.21 -12.25 -26.27
C ARG A 90 -13.89 -11.24 -25.35
N TYR A 91 -13.44 -9.98 -25.35
CA TYR A 91 -14.01 -8.95 -24.49
C TYR A 91 -15.29 -8.31 -25.04
N LYS A 92 -15.77 -8.71 -26.24
CA LYS A 92 -16.89 -8.02 -26.88
C LYS A 92 -18.21 -8.09 -26.11
N LYS A 93 -18.41 -9.15 -25.31
CA LYS A 93 -19.58 -9.28 -24.42
C LYS A 93 -19.57 -8.32 -23.23
N TYR A 94 -18.41 -7.76 -22.87
CA TYR A 94 -18.24 -6.79 -21.77
C TYR A 94 -18.22 -5.32 -22.24
N GLN A 95 -18.41 -5.08 -23.54
CA GLN A 95 -18.46 -3.74 -24.15
C GLN A 95 -19.91 -3.24 -24.36
N GLN A 96 -20.91 -3.90 -23.78
CA GLN A 96 -22.31 -3.63 -24.09
C GLN A 96 -22.80 -2.33 -23.44
N PRO A 97 -23.55 -1.47 -24.16
CA PRO A 97 -24.09 -0.24 -23.59
C PRO A 97 -24.93 -0.50 -22.34
N GLY A 98 -24.57 0.14 -21.23
CA GLY A 98 -25.25 -0.02 -19.93
C GLY A 98 -24.71 -1.13 -19.02
N ASP A 99 -23.84 -2.02 -19.51
CA ASP A 99 -23.13 -3.03 -18.70
C ASP A 99 -21.68 -3.18 -19.17
N VAL A 100 -20.96 -2.05 -19.25
CA VAL A 100 -19.54 -2.05 -19.64
C VAL A 100 -18.68 -2.45 -18.43
N LYS A 101 -17.90 -3.53 -18.57
CA LYS A 101 -17.01 -4.04 -17.52
C LYS A 101 -15.56 -3.89 -17.95
N PHE A 102 -14.88 -2.85 -17.45
CA PHE A 102 -13.45 -2.65 -17.70
C PHE A 102 -12.60 -3.53 -16.78
N PRO A 103 -11.51 -4.16 -17.28
CA PRO A 103 -10.65 -5.01 -16.46
C PRO A 103 -9.52 -4.24 -15.73
N PHE A 104 -9.34 -2.96 -16.03
CA PHE A 104 -8.16 -2.18 -15.62
C PHE A 104 -8.16 -1.74 -14.16
N TRP A 105 -9.33 -1.36 -13.63
CA TRP A 105 -9.52 -0.82 -12.29
C TRP A 105 -11.01 -0.86 -11.89
N LEU A 106 -11.33 -0.44 -10.66
CA LEU A 106 -12.71 -0.30 -10.19
C LEU A 106 -13.47 0.73 -11.01
N THR A 107 -14.68 0.42 -11.46
CA THR A 107 -15.46 1.34 -12.31
C THR A 107 -16.29 2.29 -11.44
N PRO A 108 -16.17 3.63 -11.57
CA PRO A 108 -17.01 4.57 -10.85
C PRO A 108 -18.44 4.57 -11.43
N LYS A 109 -19.46 4.79 -10.60
CA LYS A 109 -20.87 4.81 -11.05
C LYS A 109 -21.23 5.92 -12.04
N LYS A 110 -20.41 6.98 -12.07
CA LYS A 110 -20.49 8.12 -12.99
C LYS A 110 -19.07 8.58 -13.31
N GLU A 111 -18.91 9.31 -14.40
CA GLU A 111 -17.66 10.05 -14.71
C GLU A 111 -17.97 11.51 -15.00
N TYR A 112 -17.11 12.45 -14.57
CA TYR A 112 -17.15 13.82 -15.07
C TYR A 112 -15.83 14.57 -14.90
N VAL A 113 -15.16 14.84 -16.01
CA VAL A 113 -14.02 15.76 -16.11
C VAL A 113 -14.48 17.09 -16.74
N GLY A 114 -14.42 18.18 -15.96
CA GLY A 114 -14.82 19.52 -16.41
C GLY A 114 -15.13 20.50 -15.28
N ALA A 115 -15.70 21.65 -15.64
CA ALA A 115 -16.13 22.64 -14.65
C ALA A 115 -17.51 22.29 -14.05
N ALA A 116 -17.69 22.54 -12.76
CA ALA A 116 -18.98 22.48 -12.08
C ALA A 116 -19.14 23.65 -11.09
N TRP A 117 -20.36 24.12 -10.90
CA TRP A 117 -20.69 25.30 -10.10
C TRP A 117 -21.52 24.91 -8.88
N TYR A 118 -21.18 25.50 -7.74
CA TYR A 118 -21.74 25.25 -6.42
C TYR A 118 -22.13 26.61 -5.82
N GLN A 119 -23.37 26.77 -5.38
CA GLN A 119 -23.87 28.04 -4.86
C GLN A 119 -24.62 27.86 -3.54
N LYS A 120 -24.34 28.71 -2.56
CA LYS A 120 -24.99 28.70 -1.25
C LYS A 120 -25.24 30.11 -0.76
N GLU A 121 -26.43 30.31 -0.23
CA GLU A 121 -26.80 31.51 0.48
C GLU A 121 -26.17 31.48 1.88
N VAL A 122 -25.48 32.55 2.25
CA VAL A 122 -24.84 32.72 3.56
C VAL A 122 -25.34 34.01 4.20
N ASN A 123 -25.52 34.01 5.52
CA ASN A 123 -25.93 35.20 6.27
C ASN A 123 -24.79 35.64 7.19
N ILE A 124 -24.09 36.70 6.81
CA ILE A 124 -22.98 37.29 7.57
C ILE A 124 -23.54 37.95 8.85
N PRO A 125 -23.14 37.51 10.06
CA PRO A 125 -23.60 38.08 11.32
C PRO A 125 -23.29 39.58 11.45
N LYS A 126 -24.14 40.31 12.18
CA LYS A 126 -23.92 41.75 12.48
C LYS A 126 -22.64 42.00 13.24
N ASP A 127 -22.27 41.06 14.11
CA ASP A 127 -21.13 41.18 15.00
C ASP A 127 -19.80 40.86 14.30
N TRP A 128 -19.82 40.37 13.05
CA TRP A 128 -18.63 40.21 12.20
C TRP A 128 -18.21 41.51 11.50
N LYS A 129 -18.91 42.62 11.76
CA LYS A 129 -18.58 43.93 11.21
C LYS A 129 -17.16 44.35 11.62
N ASN A 130 -16.36 44.80 10.65
CA ASN A 130 -14.95 45.17 10.79
C ASN A 130 -13.98 44.00 11.09
N GLN A 131 -14.44 42.74 11.07
CA GLN A 131 -13.56 41.57 11.13
C GLN A 131 -13.04 41.19 9.73
N ARG A 132 -11.98 40.38 9.71
CA ARG A 132 -11.51 39.70 8.50
C ARG A 132 -12.17 38.34 8.39
N ILE A 133 -12.91 38.11 7.32
CA ILE A 133 -13.65 36.86 7.11
C ILE A 133 -12.96 36.07 6.00
N PHE A 134 -12.78 34.78 6.21
CA PHE A 134 -12.22 33.85 5.23
C PHE A 134 -13.21 32.74 4.90
N LEU A 135 -13.31 32.37 3.62
CA LEU A 135 -13.78 31.04 3.24
C LEU A 135 -12.63 30.04 3.38
N PHE A 136 -12.87 28.96 4.11
CA PHE A 136 -11.99 27.82 4.24
C PHE A 136 -12.65 26.59 3.60
N LEU A 137 -11.95 25.95 2.66
CA LEU A 137 -12.34 24.71 2.01
C LEU A 137 -11.25 23.68 2.29
N GLU A 138 -11.52 22.69 3.14
CA GLU A 138 -10.48 21.79 3.67
C GLU A 138 -9.80 20.95 2.60
N ARG A 139 -10.56 20.50 1.59
CA ARG A 139 -10.03 19.74 0.45
C ARG A 139 -10.99 19.82 -0.74
N ALA A 140 -10.56 20.47 -1.81
CA ALA A 140 -11.23 20.52 -3.10
C ALA A 140 -10.38 19.79 -4.16
N HIS A 141 -10.98 19.40 -5.29
CA HIS A 141 -10.27 18.74 -6.39
C HIS A 141 -10.66 19.35 -7.75
N THR A 142 -9.79 20.09 -8.44
CA THR A 142 -8.48 20.60 -7.96
C THR A 142 -8.39 22.12 -8.00
N GLU A 143 -8.80 22.76 -9.09
CA GLU A 143 -8.87 24.22 -9.13
C GLU A 143 -10.21 24.69 -8.56
N THR A 144 -10.19 25.72 -7.71
CA THR A 144 -11.42 26.46 -7.39
C THR A 144 -11.31 27.93 -7.76
N VAL A 145 -12.43 28.53 -8.15
CA VAL A 145 -12.60 29.98 -8.34
C VAL A 145 -13.84 30.39 -7.56
N VAL A 146 -13.76 31.47 -6.80
CA VAL A 146 -14.81 31.86 -5.84
C VAL A 146 -15.33 33.26 -6.15
N TRP A 147 -16.65 33.42 -6.04
CA TRP A 147 -17.36 34.70 -6.07
C TRP A 147 -18.20 34.86 -4.82
N LEU A 148 -18.31 36.10 -4.35
CA LEU A 148 -19.31 36.50 -3.38
C LEU A 148 -20.18 37.58 -4.02
N ASP A 149 -21.47 37.27 -4.14
CA ASP A 149 -22.42 37.94 -5.02
C ASP A 149 -21.86 38.04 -6.46
N ASP A 150 -21.54 39.24 -6.94
CA ASP A 150 -20.99 39.49 -8.27
C ASP A 150 -19.45 39.58 -8.30
N THR A 151 -18.78 39.62 -7.16
CA THR A 151 -17.33 39.87 -7.09
C THR A 151 -16.52 38.59 -6.91
N GLN A 152 -15.59 38.35 -7.83
CA GLN A 152 -14.59 37.29 -7.76
C GLN A 152 -13.55 37.56 -6.65
N LEU A 153 -13.26 36.55 -5.82
CA LEU A 153 -12.26 36.59 -4.75
C LEU A 153 -10.89 36.03 -5.17
N GLY A 154 -10.80 35.33 -6.31
CA GLY A 154 -9.56 34.79 -6.87
C GLY A 154 -9.68 33.33 -7.29
N MET A 155 -8.53 32.68 -7.48
CA MET A 155 -8.38 31.26 -7.81
C MET A 155 -7.36 30.60 -6.87
N GLN A 156 -7.58 29.35 -6.51
CA GLN A 156 -6.66 28.48 -5.77
C GLN A 156 -6.56 27.14 -6.49
N ASN A 157 -5.39 26.52 -6.47
CA ASN A 157 -5.12 25.21 -7.06
C ASN A 157 -4.08 24.49 -6.20
N SER A 158 -4.54 23.52 -5.41
CA SER A 158 -3.73 22.69 -4.51
C SER A 158 -4.40 21.32 -4.34
N MET A 159 -3.62 20.25 -4.43
CA MET A 159 -4.06 18.87 -4.15
C MET A 159 -3.73 18.46 -2.70
N VAL A 160 -2.78 19.16 -2.07
CA VAL A 160 -2.21 18.81 -0.76
C VAL A 160 -2.75 19.62 0.41
N ALA A 161 -3.35 20.81 0.21
CA ALA A 161 -3.69 21.72 1.30
C ALA A 161 -5.04 22.45 1.13
N PRO A 162 -5.64 22.99 2.22
CA PRO A 162 -6.91 23.71 2.16
C PRO A 162 -6.87 24.97 1.30
N HIS A 163 -7.92 25.18 0.50
CA HIS A 163 -8.11 26.45 -0.23
C HIS A 163 -8.68 27.51 0.71
N GLN A 164 -8.09 28.70 0.68
CA GLN A 164 -8.49 29.82 1.53
C GLN A 164 -8.66 31.10 0.70
N TYR A 165 -9.76 31.81 0.95
CA TYR A 165 -10.11 33.07 0.29
C TYR A 165 -10.50 34.11 1.33
N GLU A 166 -9.89 35.28 1.31
CA GLU A 166 -10.33 36.41 2.12
C GLU A 166 -11.51 37.11 1.42
N LEU A 167 -12.58 37.38 2.17
CA LEU A 167 -13.73 38.13 1.68
C LEU A 167 -13.38 39.62 1.62
N GLN A 168 -14.12 40.40 0.81
CA GLN A 168 -13.91 41.84 0.71
C GLN A 168 -13.94 42.56 2.06
N ALA A 169 -12.96 43.44 2.29
CA ALA A 169 -12.92 44.28 3.47
C ALA A 169 -14.17 45.19 3.55
N GLY A 170 -14.79 45.27 4.72
CA GLY A 170 -15.97 46.11 4.93
C GLY A 170 -17.28 45.51 4.41
N ILE A 171 -17.33 44.21 4.12
CA ILE A 171 -18.57 43.51 3.77
C ILE A 171 -19.70 43.80 4.76
N LYS A 172 -20.91 43.99 4.22
CA LYS A 172 -22.10 44.31 5.01
C LYS A 172 -22.62 43.04 5.72
N PRO A 173 -23.15 43.14 6.94
CA PRO A 173 -23.92 42.05 7.52
C PRO A 173 -25.21 41.78 6.73
N GLY A 174 -25.65 40.53 6.74
CA GLY A 174 -26.86 40.08 6.05
C GLY A 174 -26.60 38.98 5.02
N LYS A 175 -27.56 38.83 4.12
CA LYS A 175 -27.65 37.76 3.12
C LYS A 175 -26.74 38.04 1.92
N HIS A 176 -25.88 37.07 1.59
CA HIS A 176 -24.97 37.05 0.46
C HIS A 176 -25.02 35.70 -0.27
N THR A 177 -24.64 35.68 -1.54
CA THR A 177 -24.57 34.48 -2.38
C THR A 177 -23.11 34.07 -2.59
N LEU A 178 -22.68 32.99 -1.94
CA LEU A 178 -21.37 32.41 -2.17
C LEU A 178 -21.44 31.44 -3.36
N THR A 179 -20.67 31.69 -4.41
CA THR A 179 -20.56 30.79 -5.57
C THR A 179 -19.13 30.30 -5.74
N ILE A 180 -18.96 29.00 -5.97
CA ILE A 180 -17.67 28.33 -6.19
C ILE A 180 -17.75 27.56 -7.51
N ARG A 181 -16.81 27.81 -8.43
CA ARG A 181 -16.55 26.94 -9.58
C ARG A 181 -15.42 25.98 -9.19
N VAL A 182 -15.60 24.68 -9.40
CA VAL A 182 -14.58 23.65 -9.22
C VAL A 182 -14.27 23.03 -10.58
N ASP A 183 -12.99 22.89 -10.92
CA ASP A 183 -12.52 22.37 -12.20
C ASP A 183 -11.43 21.32 -11.94
N ASN A 184 -11.68 20.10 -12.41
CA ASN A 184 -10.85 18.91 -12.19
C ASN A 184 -10.07 18.49 -13.46
N ARG A 185 -10.04 19.34 -14.48
CA ARG A 185 -9.21 19.10 -15.67
C ARG A 185 -7.73 19.31 -15.38
N ILE A 186 -6.90 18.39 -15.88
CA ILE A 186 -5.47 18.65 -16.10
C ILE A 186 -5.36 19.78 -17.13
N LYS A 187 -4.69 20.87 -16.75
CA LYS A 187 -4.50 22.08 -17.58
C LYS A 187 -3.01 22.43 -17.57
N GLU A 188 -2.67 23.70 -17.32
CA GLU A 188 -1.30 24.20 -17.21
C GLU A 188 -0.45 23.48 -16.15
N ILE A 189 -1.09 23.01 -15.08
CA ILE A 189 -0.48 22.18 -14.04
C ILE A 189 -0.80 20.72 -14.37
N ASN A 190 0.21 19.99 -14.83
CA ASN A 190 0.15 18.55 -15.05
C ASN A 190 1.16 17.86 -14.13
N VAL A 191 0.63 17.14 -13.15
CA VAL A 191 1.40 16.36 -12.15
C VAL A 191 1.75 14.95 -12.63
N GLY A 192 1.19 14.50 -13.77
CA GLY A 192 1.30 13.15 -14.33
C GLY A 192 -0.05 12.40 -14.27
N PRO A 193 -0.55 11.80 -15.37
CA PRO A 193 -1.89 11.19 -15.45
C PRO A 193 -2.07 9.98 -14.53
N ASP A 194 -0.97 9.31 -14.17
CA ASP A 194 -0.98 8.14 -13.29
C ASP A 194 -0.75 8.50 -11.81
N SER A 195 -0.63 9.78 -11.46
CA SER A 195 -0.39 10.20 -10.06
C SER A 195 -1.60 9.88 -9.18
N HIS A 196 -1.37 9.25 -8.04
CA HIS A 196 -2.45 8.82 -7.13
C HIS A 196 -3.24 9.99 -6.52
N SER A 197 -2.76 11.22 -6.71
CA SER A 197 -3.44 12.47 -6.37
C SER A 197 -4.71 12.75 -7.21
N LEU A 198 -4.84 12.21 -8.44
CA LEU A 198 -5.98 12.47 -9.36
C LEU A 198 -6.43 11.31 -10.26
N THR A 199 -5.76 10.15 -10.24
CA THR A 199 -5.90 9.14 -11.29
C THR A 199 -7.01 8.11 -11.02
N ASP A 200 -7.62 7.57 -12.09
CA ASP A 200 -8.66 6.52 -12.03
C ASP A 200 -8.15 5.17 -11.52
N HIS A 201 -6.82 4.97 -11.51
CA HIS A 201 -6.20 3.83 -10.83
C HIS A 201 -6.46 3.80 -9.31
N THR A 202 -6.80 4.94 -8.68
CA THR A 202 -6.90 5.05 -7.22
C THR A 202 -8.18 5.72 -6.72
N GLN A 203 -8.15 7.02 -6.45
CA GLN A 203 -9.32 7.80 -6.00
C GLN A 203 -10.15 8.33 -7.18
N GLY A 204 -9.57 8.34 -8.38
CA GLY A 204 -10.16 8.94 -9.58
C GLY A 204 -10.13 10.46 -9.58
N ASN A 205 -10.50 11.00 -10.73
CA ASN A 205 -10.55 12.43 -10.97
C ASN A 205 -11.90 13.02 -10.51
N TRP A 206 -12.17 13.01 -9.20
CA TRP A 206 -13.46 13.45 -8.65
C TRP A 206 -13.61 14.97 -8.64
N ASN A 207 -14.79 15.50 -9.01
CA ASN A 207 -15.10 16.93 -8.86
C ASN A 207 -15.92 17.18 -7.58
N GLY A 208 -15.46 18.07 -6.69
CA GLY A 208 -16.16 18.42 -5.46
C GLY A 208 -15.29 19.02 -4.35
N ILE A 209 -15.81 18.99 -3.12
CA ILE A 209 -15.16 19.51 -1.90
C ILE A 209 -15.53 18.57 -0.74
N ILE A 210 -14.58 17.78 -0.26
CA ILE A 210 -14.85 16.56 0.55
C ILE A 210 -14.59 16.71 2.06
N GLY A 211 -13.98 17.82 2.48
CA GLY A 211 -13.80 18.17 3.90
C GLY A 211 -14.53 19.46 4.27
N LYS A 212 -14.26 19.98 5.48
CA LYS A 212 -14.96 21.14 6.08
C LYS A 212 -15.03 22.33 5.13
N LEU A 213 -16.23 22.90 4.98
CA LEU A 213 -16.47 24.17 4.31
C LEU A 213 -17.01 25.16 5.35
N LYS A 214 -16.32 26.29 5.58
CA LYS A 214 -16.78 27.27 6.57
C LYS A 214 -16.33 28.69 6.26
N LEU A 215 -17.11 29.67 6.70
CA LEU A 215 -16.59 31.01 6.90
C LEU A 215 -15.94 31.10 8.29
N ILE A 216 -14.79 31.76 8.39
CA ILE A 216 -14.04 31.98 9.62
C ILE A 216 -13.85 33.48 9.78
N ALA A 217 -14.40 34.06 10.85
CA ALA A 217 -14.17 35.44 11.21
C ALA A 217 -12.94 35.53 12.14
N THR A 218 -12.08 36.51 11.90
CA THR A 218 -10.86 36.75 12.66
C THR A 218 -10.72 38.23 13.01
N PRO A 219 -10.22 38.58 14.20
CA PRO A 219 -9.91 39.97 14.54
C PRO A 219 -8.93 40.62 13.55
N SER A 220 -8.96 41.95 13.46
CA SER A 220 -8.06 42.70 12.56
C SER A 220 -6.59 42.67 12.97
N VAL A 221 -6.27 42.09 14.13
CA VAL A 221 -4.94 41.77 14.66
C VAL A 221 -4.94 40.29 15.07
N TYR A 222 -4.16 39.44 14.41
CA TYR A 222 -4.34 37.99 14.46
C TYR A 222 -3.02 37.20 14.28
N MET A 223 -3.03 35.94 14.68
CA MET A 223 -1.93 34.99 14.49
C MET A 223 -2.02 34.27 13.14
N GLY A 224 -0.93 34.31 12.37
CA GLY A 224 -0.66 33.45 11.23
C GLY A 224 -0.36 32.01 11.67
N THR A 225 0.07 31.15 10.74
CA THR A 225 0.33 29.74 11.07
C THR A 225 1.54 29.62 11.98
N ILE A 226 1.33 29.05 13.17
CA ILE A 226 2.37 28.90 14.20
C ILE A 226 3.21 27.66 13.87
N GLN A 227 4.52 27.78 13.96
CA GLN A 227 5.46 26.67 13.84
C GLN A 227 6.11 26.39 15.20
N ALA A 228 6.21 25.12 15.57
CA ALA A 228 6.89 24.64 16.75
C ALA A 228 8.19 23.93 16.35
N TYR A 229 9.28 24.27 17.02
CA TYR A 229 10.60 23.64 16.88
C TYR A 229 11.02 23.12 18.26
N PRO A 230 10.64 21.87 18.62
CA PRO A 230 11.09 21.24 19.85
C PRO A 230 12.58 20.89 19.75
N ASN A 231 13.32 21.18 20.81
CA ASN A 231 14.70 20.73 21.00
C ASN A 231 14.76 19.82 22.24
N ARG A 232 15.03 18.53 22.00
CA ARG A 232 15.12 17.50 23.04
C ARG A 232 16.33 17.70 23.96
N GLU A 233 17.48 18.05 23.39
CA GLU A 233 18.75 18.23 24.12
C GLU A 233 18.68 19.45 25.06
N GLN A 234 18.16 20.57 24.57
CA GLN A 234 17.99 21.82 25.34
C GLN A 234 16.74 21.82 26.24
N LYS A 235 15.90 20.77 26.16
CA LYS A 235 14.61 20.65 26.85
C LYS A 235 13.70 21.87 26.65
N GLU A 236 13.57 22.36 25.42
CA GLU A 236 12.74 23.53 25.13
C GLU A 236 11.98 23.43 23.80
N VAL A 237 11.03 24.33 23.59
CA VAL A 237 10.31 24.48 22.32
C VAL A 237 10.36 25.93 21.89
N LEU A 238 10.92 26.20 20.71
CA LEU A 238 10.81 27.49 20.06
C LEU A 238 9.50 27.55 19.27
N PHE A 239 8.60 28.45 19.64
CA PHE A 239 7.43 28.80 18.84
C PHE A 239 7.72 30.04 17.99
N LYS A 240 7.59 29.90 16.67
CA LYS A 240 7.56 31.04 15.73
C LYS A 240 6.10 31.38 15.43
N ILE A 241 5.67 32.57 15.85
CA ILE A 241 4.28 33.01 15.86
C ILE A 241 4.17 34.26 14.97
N PRO A 242 3.82 34.12 13.68
CA PRO A 242 3.54 35.28 12.84
C PRO A 242 2.35 36.05 13.42
N VAL A 243 2.50 37.34 13.67
CA VAL A 243 1.41 38.24 14.10
C VAL A 243 1.23 39.33 13.06
N ASN A 244 -0.01 39.52 12.64
CA ASN A 244 -0.36 40.36 11.51
C ASN A 244 -1.46 41.34 11.94
N GLN A 245 -1.43 42.55 11.38
CA GLN A 245 -2.50 43.52 11.54
C GLN A 245 -2.95 44.06 10.18
N THR A 246 -4.23 44.40 10.09
CA THR A 246 -4.87 44.81 8.82
C THR A 246 -4.38 46.17 8.36
N GLU A 247 -4.22 47.09 9.31
CA GLU A 247 -3.72 48.46 9.12
C GLU A 247 -2.34 48.58 9.75
N ASN A 248 -1.45 49.41 9.18
CA ASN A 248 -0.14 49.65 9.76
C ASN A 248 -0.24 50.67 10.92
N LYS A 249 -0.65 50.21 12.11
CA LYS A 249 -0.83 51.03 13.32
C LYS A 249 0.03 50.51 14.47
N LYS A 250 0.44 51.40 15.37
CA LYS A 250 1.16 51.01 16.59
C LYS A 250 0.17 50.34 17.56
N THR A 251 0.30 49.03 17.74
CA THR A 251 -0.66 48.21 18.50
C THR A 251 0.05 47.46 19.63
N THR A 252 -0.38 47.66 20.88
CA THR A 252 0.03 46.79 21.99
C THR A 252 -0.81 45.51 21.97
N ILE A 253 -0.13 44.38 22.07
CA ILE A 253 -0.71 43.04 22.16
C ILE A 253 -0.22 42.33 23.42
N THR A 254 -1.04 41.41 23.93
CA THR A 254 -0.68 40.48 24.99
C THR A 254 -0.84 39.06 24.45
N LEU A 255 0.27 38.35 24.29
CA LEU A 255 0.27 36.93 23.97
C LEU A 255 0.29 36.11 25.27
N ASN A 256 -0.69 35.24 25.40
CA ASN A 256 -0.77 34.20 26.42
C ASN A 256 -0.45 32.84 25.79
N LEU A 257 0.27 31.98 26.51
CA LEU A 257 0.62 30.62 26.12
C LEU A 257 0.47 29.65 27.29
N ASP A 258 -0.41 28.67 27.13
CA ASP A 258 -0.57 27.49 28.00
C ASP A 258 -0.06 26.24 27.26
N LEU A 259 0.53 25.28 27.98
CA LEU A 259 1.06 24.04 27.41
C LEU A 259 0.71 22.85 28.31
N THR A 260 0.28 21.74 27.70
CA THR A 260 -0.18 20.51 28.37
C THR A 260 0.24 19.27 27.57
N THR A 261 0.49 18.11 28.19
CA THR A 261 0.66 16.82 27.46
C THR A 261 -0.67 16.09 27.26
N PHE A 262 -0.73 15.18 26.29
CA PHE A 262 -1.82 14.22 26.07
C PHE A 262 -1.34 13.02 25.23
N ASN A 263 -2.19 12.00 25.05
CA ASN A 263 -1.84 10.75 24.34
C ASN A 263 -0.67 9.99 25.00
N THR A 264 -0.63 10.03 26.33
CA THR A 264 0.41 9.48 27.20
C THR A 264 -0.24 9.06 28.54
N PRO A 265 0.31 8.10 29.30
CA PRO A 265 -0.22 7.73 30.62
C PRO A 265 -0.23 8.88 31.63
N GLU A 266 0.75 9.79 31.58
CA GLU A 266 0.91 10.87 32.57
C GLU A 266 0.72 12.25 31.94
N THR A 267 -0.34 12.95 32.34
CA THR A 267 -0.58 14.34 31.89
C THR A 267 0.22 15.34 32.73
N THR A 268 0.89 16.27 32.07
CA THR A 268 1.68 17.34 32.69
C THR A 268 1.20 18.70 32.17
N ASP A 269 0.79 19.57 33.08
CA ASP A 269 0.50 20.98 32.81
C ASP A 269 1.76 21.82 33.06
N PHE A 270 2.09 22.75 32.15
CA PHE A 270 3.28 23.59 32.25
C PHE A 270 2.90 25.06 32.55
N ASN A 271 3.84 25.80 33.12
CA ASN A 271 3.64 27.17 33.61
C ASN A 271 3.15 28.16 32.53
N PHE A 272 2.01 28.81 32.78
CA PHE A 272 1.48 29.90 31.95
C PHE A 272 2.54 30.96 31.62
N ARG A 273 2.67 31.32 30.33
CA ARG A 273 3.54 32.41 29.88
C ARG A 273 2.71 33.56 29.31
N LYS A 274 3.03 34.78 29.76
CA LYS A 274 2.49 36.05 29.23
C LYS A 274 3.63 36.88 28.65
N LYS A 275 3.48 37.37 27.42
CA LYS A 275 4.40 38.30 26.75
C LYS A 275 3.61 39.50 26.23
N GLU A 276 3.98 40.71 26.64
CA GLU A 276 3.44 41.95 26.06
C GLU A 276 4.39 42.46 24.98
N VAL A 277 3.85 42.81 23.81
CA VAL A 277 4.63 43.27 22.65
C VAL A 277 3.96 44.50 22.03
N ARG A 278 4.76 45.41 21.49
CA ARG A 278 4.29 46.56 20.70
C ARG A 278 4.61 46.30 19.24
N LEU A 279 3.59 46.02 18.44
CA LEU A 279 3.72 45.90 16.99
C LEU A 279 3.91 47.30 16.39
N THR A 280 4.98 47.47 15.61
CA THR A 280 5.25 48.69 14.83
C THR A 280 4.97 48.54 13.35
N GLU A 281 5.06 47.30 12.84
CA GLU A 281 4.88 46.95 11.43
C GLU A 281 3.56 46.22 11.17
N LYS A 282 3.16 46.14 9.91
CA LYS A 282 1.94 45.42 9.48
C LYS A 282 2.02 43.91 9.79
N THR A 283 3.22 43.34 9.75
CA THR A 283 3.51 41.92 9.95
C THR A 283 4.79 41.78 10.76
N ASP A 284 4.76 40.94 11.80
CA ASP A 284 5.89 40.63 12.69
C ASP A 284 5.91 39.12 12.96
N THR A 285 7.02 38.57 13.45
CA THR A 285 7.10 37.17 13.91
C THR A 285 7.65 37.12 15.32
N LEU A 286 6.78 36.77 16.27
CA LEU A 286 7.17 36.61 17.65
C LEU A 286 7.83 35.25 17.84
N GLU A 287 9.09 35.28 18.27
CA GLU A 287 9.77 34.09 18.77
C GLU A 287 9.54 33.98 20.29
N VAL A 288 9.09 32.79 20.72
CA VAL A 288 8.81 32.44 22.11
C VAL A 288 9.41 31.08 22.39
N THR A 289 10.57 31.08 23.04
CA THR A 289 11.19 29.88 23.60
C THR A 289 10.50 29.49 24.90
N TYR A 290 10.15 28.21 25.02
CA TYR A 290 9.46 27.65 26.18
C TYR A 290 10.26 26.48 26.75
N SER A 291 10.95 26.70 27.87
CA SER A 291 11.67 25.65 28.60
C SER A 291 10.69 24.67 29.25
N LEU A 292 10.97 23.38 29.10
CA LEU A 292 10.22 22.27 29.65
C LEU A 292 10.87 21.77 30.96
N SER A 293 10.13 21.01 31.75
CA SER A 293 10.65 20.37 32.96
C SER A 293 11.62 19.22 32.64
N GLU A 294 12.28 18.67 33.66
CA GLU A 294 13.28 17.61 33.43
C GLU A 294 12.70 16.33 32.81
N ASN A 295 11.43 16.02 33.11
CA ASN A 295 10.70 14.84 32.64
C ASN A 295 10.06 15.10 31.27
N LEU A 296 10.90 15.16 30.23
CA LEU A 296 10.42 15.18 28.84
C LEU A 296 9.72 13.87 28.49
N GLN A 297 8.55 13.97 27.85
CA GLN A 297 7.86 12.82 27.29
C GLN A 297 8.09 12.82 25.78
N LEU A 298 8.83 11.82 25.29
CA LEU A 298 9.23 11.76 23.89
C LEU A 298 8.16 11.09 23.03
N TRP A 299 8.16 11.42 21.73
CA TRP A 299 7.31 10.78 20.73
C TRP A 299 8.12 9.74 19.94
N ASP A 300 7.67 8.49 19.92
CA ASP A 300 8.09 7.46 18.97
C ASP A 300 6.96 6.46 18.68
N GLU A 301 7.25 5.39 17.93
CA GLU A 301 6.27 4.36 17.61
C GLU A 301 5.71 3.60 18.83
N PHE A 302 6.44 3.52 19.95
CA PHE A 302 6.00 2.82 21.16
C PHE A 302 5.37 3.79 22.17
N HIS A 303 5.91 5.00 22.25
CA HIS A 303 5.49 6.06 23.16
C HIS A 303 5.04 7.29 22.35
N PRO A 304 3.80 7.34 21.83
CA PRO A 304 3.32 8.44 21.00
C PRO A 304 2.88 9.66 21.84
N ALA A 305 3.71 10.13 22.77
CA ALA A 305 3.37 11.25 23.65
C ALA A 305 3.30 12.58 22.89
N LEU A 306 2.25 13.37 23.13
CA LEU A 306 1.99 14.62 22.42
C LEU A 306 1.82 15.79 23.38
N TYR A 307 2.11 16.98 22.88
CA TYR A 307 1.95 18.26 23.56
C TYR A 307 0.86 19.08 22.87
N ARG A 308 0.16 19.90 23.65
CA ARG A 308 -0.87 20.82 23.17
C ARG A 308 -0.58 22.22 23.71
N ALA A 309 -0.17 23.11 22.82
CA ALA A 309 -0.02 24.53 23.08
C ALA A 309 -1.33 25.27 22.76
N HIS A 310 -1.77 26.14 23.66
CA HIS A 310 -2.89 27.06 23.48
C HIS A 310 -2.39 28.49 23.53
N PHE A 311 -2.62 29.24 22.44
CA PHE A 311 -2.20 30.62 22.27
C PHE A 311 -3.43 31.52 22.30
N SER A 312 -3.42 32.57 23.13
CA SER A 312 -4.44 33.63 23.16
C SER A 312 -3.76 34.98 22.94
N LEU A 313 -3.96 35.60 21.78
CA LEU A 313 -3.47 36.93 21.44
C LEU A 313 -4.56 37.97 21.73
N LYS A 314 -4.40 38.75 22.79
CA LYS A 314 -5.34 39.83 23.17
C LYS A 314 -4.86 41.18 22.64
N SER A 315 -5.76 41.95 22.06
CA SER A 315 -5.50 43.31 21.55
C SER A 315 -6.75 44.19 21.73
N LYS A 316 -6.65 45.48 21.36
CA LYS A 316 -7.84 46.35 21.25
C LYS A 316 -8.83 45.93 20.16
N ALA A 317 -8.43 45.06 19.23
CA ALA A 317 -9.27 44.58 18.13
C ALA A 317 -10.02 43.27 18.45
N GLY A 318 -9.78 42.63 19.61
CA GLY A 318 -10.37 41.35 19.99
C GLY A 318 -9.35 40.36 20.55
N ILE A 319 -9.75 39.09 20.65
CA ILE A 319 -8.89 37.98 21.09
C ILE A 319 -8.78 36.97 19.95
N ASP A 320 -7.58 36.73 19.44
CA ASP A 320 -7.35 35.63 18.52
C ASP A 320 -6.83 34.40 19.27
N GLU A 321 -7.47 33.25 19.07
CA GLU A 321 -7.08 31.99 19.74
C GLU A 321 -6.62 30.93 18.74
N LYS A 322 -5.57 30.19 19.10
CA LYS A 322 -5.09 29.01 18.35
C LYS A 322 -4.70 27.89 19.28
N LYS A 323 -4.94 26.65 18.83
CA LYS A 323 -4.44 25.42 19.45
C LYS A 323 -3.51 24.74 18.45
N LEU A 324 -2.37 24.28 18.93
CA LEU A 324 -1.40 23.52 18.18
C LEU A 324 -1.06 22.24 18.94
N SER A 325 -0.91 21.13 18.23
CA SER A 325 -0.32 19.91 18.77
C SER A 325 0.98 19.57 18.04
N PHE A 326 1.91 19.00 18.78
CA PHE A 326 3.23 18.56 18.33
C PHE A 326 3.75 17.45 19.24
N GLY A 327 4.78 16.72 18.83
CA GLY A 327 5.53 15.77 19.67
C GLY A 327 7.01 16.15 19.72
N ILE A 328 7.74 15.64 20.73
CA ILE A 328 9.17 15.92 20.90
C ILE A 328 9.94 14.68 20.49
N ARG A 329 10.67 14.75 19.37
CA ARG A 329 11.40 13.59 18.81
C ARG A 329 12.57 13.96 17.91
N ASP A 330 13.67 13.24 18.06
CA ASP A 330 14.79 13.26 17.12
C ASP A 330 14.62 12.11 16.13
N PHE A 331 14.33 12.36 14.86
CA PHE A 331 14.40 11.35 13.80
C PHE A 331 15.56 11.73 12.88
N LYS A 332 16.66 11.00 12.97
CA LYS A 332 17.97 11.35 12.40
C LYS A 332 18.56 10.16 11.62
N THR A 333 19.65 10.40 10.89
CA THR A 333 20.43 9.34 10.23
C THR A 333 21.78 9.17 10.90
N GLN A 334 22.23 7.93 11.07
CA GLN A 334 23.57 7.59 11.53
C GLN A 334 24.19 6.56 10.57
N GLY A 335 24.99 7.05 9.61
CA GLY A 335 25.49 6.23 8.51
C GLY A 335 24.32 5.63 7.71
N ARG A 336 24.25 4.29 7.62
CA ARG A 336 23.18 3.55 6.94
C ARG A 336 21.94 3.26 7.80
N SER A 337 21.86 3.78 9.02
CA SER A 337 20.75 3.53 9.95
C SER A 337 19.90 4.77 10.20
N PHE A 338 18.59 4.62 10.33
CA PHE A 338 17.76 5.63 10.99
C PHE A 338 17.86 5.51 12.51
N THR A 339 17.72 6.63 13.22
CA THR A 339 17.55 6.66 14.67
C THR A 339 16.32 7.46 15.05
N ILE A 340 15.62 7.00 16.09
CA ILE A 340 14.53 7.72 16.78
C ILE A 340 14.94 7.89 18.24
N ASN A 341 15.09 9.13 18.70
CA ASN A 341 15.51 9.45 20.07
C ASN A 341 16.81 8.71 20.48
N ASP A 342 17.80 8.70 19.57
CA ASP A 342 19.11 8.01 19.64
C ASP A 342 19.07 6.47 19.59
N ARG A 343 17.89 5.85 19.50
CA ARG A 343 17.71 4.39 19.34
C ARG A 343 17.61 4.04 17.84
N PRO A 344 18.31 3.01 17.33
CA PRO A 344 18.14 2.55 15.96
C PRO A 344 16.67 2.16 15.67
N THR A 345 16.18 2.52 14.48
CA THR A 345 14.85 2.09 14.02
C THR A 345 14.93 1.59 12.57
N PHE A 346 14.12 0.58 12.29
CA PHE A 346 13.96 -0.01 10.97
C PHE A 346 12.55 0.31 10.48
N LEU A 347 12.42 0.86 9.27
CA LEU A 347 11.14 1.23 8.70
C LEU A 347 10.44 -0.02 8.15
N ARG A 348 9.47 -0.52 8.92
CA ARG A 348 8.56 -1.61 8.54
C ARG A 348 7.36 -0.94 7.88
N GLY A 349 7.44 -0.75 6.57
CA GLY A 349 6.58 0.17 5.82
C GLY A 349 5.58 -0.49 4.89
N THR A 350 4.44 0.16 4.68
CA THR A 350 3.54 -0.05 3.53
C THR A 350 3.37 1.25 2.76
N LEU A 351 2.98 1.16 1.49
CA LEU A 351 2.43 2.29 0.76
C LEU A 351 0.93 2.47 1.06
N ASP A 352 0.47 3.71 0.95
CA ASP A 352 -0.94 4.09 0.82
C ASP A 352 -1.17 4.76 -0.55
N ASN A 353 -2.09 4.17 -1.31
CA ASN A 353 -2.41 4.54 -2.69
C ASN A 353 -3.75 5.28 -2.81
N ALA A 354 -4.31 5.88 -1.75
CA ALA A 354 -5.58 6.61 -1.76
C ALA A 354 -6.83 5.79 -2.18
N ILE A 355 -6.86 4.49 -1.89
CA ILE A 355 -7.93 3.57 -2.31
C ILE A 355 -9.09 3.60 -1.31
N PHE A 356 -10.24 4.16 -1.73
CA PHE A 356 -11.44 4.26 -0.89
C PHE A 356 -12.72 3.98 -1.69
N PRO A 357 -13.06 2.71 -2.00
CA PRO A 357 -14.08 2.37 -2.99
C PRO A 357 -15.50 2.87 -2.65
N LEU A 358 -15.81 3.02 -1.35
CA LEU A 358 -17.14 3.46 -0.91
C LEU A 358 -17.41 4.94 -1.23
N THR A 359 -16.39 5.80 -1.16
CA THR A 359 -16.50 7.26 -1.34
C THR A 359 -15.93 7.75 -2.66
N GLY A 360 -14.93 7.03 -3.20
CA GLY A 360 -14.08 7.55 -4.28
C GLY A 360 -13.16 8.67 -3.83
N TYR A 361 -12.87 8.78 -2.53
CA TYR A 361 -11.95 9.78 -1.98
C TYR A 361 -11.55 9.48 -0.51
N PRO A 362 -10.38 9.94 -0.05
CA PRO A 362 -9.92 9.74 1.32
C PRO A 362 -10.84 10.34 2.40
N PRO A 363 -11.04 9.64 3.54
CA PRO A 363 -11.85 10.15 4.65
C PRO A 363 -11.19 11.35 5.33
N MET A 364 -12.02 12.29 5.79
CA MET A 364 -11.57 13.57 6.38
C MET A 364 -11.64 13.58 7.92
N ASP A 365 -11.87 12.42 8.55
CA ASP A 365 -12.02 12.23 10.00
C ASP A 365 -10.89 11.40 10.61
N VAL A 366 -10.50 11.72 11.86
CA VAL A 366 -9.41 11.04 12.57
C VAL A 366 -9.73 9.57 12.91
N PRO A 367 -10.96 9.19 13.31
CA PRO A 367 -11.32 7.78 13.56
C PRO A 367 -11.03 6.82 12.39
N SER A 368 -11.38 7.18 11.15
CA SER A 368 -11.14 6.35 9.96
C SER A 368 -9.65 6.05 9.76
N TRP A 369 -8.80 7.07 9.87
CA TRP A 369 -7.34 6.90 9.79
C TRP A 369 -6.77 6.14 11.00
N LYS A 370 -7.33 6.33 12.20
CA LYS A 370 -6.94 5.52 13.39
C LYS A 370 -7.28 4.04 13.22
N ARG A 371 -8.34 3.66 12.50
CA ARG A 371 -8.60 2.25 12.14
C ARG A 371 -7.45 1.72 11.27
N ILE A 372 -7.14 2.41 10.18
CA ILE A 372 -6.11 2.00 9.21
C ILE A 372 -4.74 1.86 9.89
N PHE A 373 -4.27 2.87 10.63
CA PHE A 373 -2.98 2.80 11.31
C PHE A 373 -2.90 1.74 12.42
N ARG A 374 -4.02 1.42 13.09
CA ARG A 374 -4.05 0.30 14.03
C ARG A 374 -3.95 -1.05 13.32
N ILE A 375 -4.60 -1.21 12.17
CA ILE A 375 -4.46 -2.43 11.36
C ILE A 375 -3.00 -2.58 10.91
N ILE A 376 -2.37 -1.52 10.40
CA ILE A 376 -0.94 -1.49 10.03
C ILE A 376 -0.06 -1.89 11.23
N LYS A 377 -0.26 -1.26 12.39
CA LYS A 377 0.52 -1.54 13.60
C LYS A 377 0.31 -2.95 14.15
N ASN A 378 -0.90 -3.50 14.03
CA ASN A 378 -1.20 -4.88 14.40
C ASN A 378 -0.50 -5.90 13.48
N HIS A 379 -0.10 -5.52 12.26
CA HIS A 379 0.78 -6.30 11.37
C HIS A 379 2.27 -5.95 11.56
N GLY A 380 2.64 -5.36 12.71
CA GLY A 380 4.03 -5.03 13.10
C GLY A 380 4.69 -3.89 12.33
N LEU A 381 3.95 -3.22 11.44
CA LEU A 381 4.44 -2.12 10.61
C LEU A 381 4.39 -0.79 11.37
N ASN A 382 5.40 0.06 11.15
CA ASN A 382 5.55 1.36 11.83
C ASN A 382 5.61 2.55 10.86
N HIS A 383 5.56 2.31 9.55
CA HIS A 383 5.79 3.33 8.53
C HIS A 383 4.75 3.32 7.40
N VAL A 384 4.37 4.50 6.91
CA VAL A 384 3.53 4.67 5.71
C VAL A 384 4.14 5.70 4.75
N ARG A 385 4.33 5.28 3.50
CA ARG A 385 4.62 6.17 2.35
C ARG A 385 3.32 6.47 1.61
N TYR A 386 3.07 7.74 1.29
CA TYR A 386 1.94 8.14 0.44
C TYR A 386 2.44 8.34 -1.00
N HIS A 387 2.11 7.39 -1.88
CA HIS A 387 2.65 7.34 -3.23
C HIS A 387 2.15 8.52 -4.09
N SER A 388 2.99 9.49 -4.44
CA SER A 388 2.63 10.65 -5.28
C SER A 388 1.42 11.48 -4.77
N TRP A 389 1.14 11.48 -3.46
CA TRP A 389 0.05 12.26 -2.88
C TRP A 389 0.28 12.64 -1.41
N CYS A 390 -0.49 13.64 -0.94
CA CYS A 390 -0.51 14.06 0.46
C CYS A 390 -1.87 13.69 1.11
N PRO A 391 -1.88 13.04 2.28
CA PRO A 391 -3.11 12.68 2.98
C PRO A 391 -3.75 13.90 3.68
N PRO A 392 -5.03 13.80 4.11
CA PRO A 392 -5.67 14.90 4.81
C PRO A 392 -5.12 15.06 6.24
N GLU A 393 -5.35 16.21 6.88
CA GLU A 393 -4.88 16.50 8.26
C GLU A 393 -5.31 15.42 9.28
N ALA A 394 -6.44 14.77 9.03
CA ALA A 394 -6.94 13.67 9.81
C ALA A 394 -5.97 12.48 9.90
N ALA A 395 -5.23 12.19 8.83
CA ALA A 395 -4.23 11.14 8.80
C ALA A 395 -3.02 11.50 9.67
N PHE A 396 -2.48 12.71 9.53
CA PHE A 396 -1.38 13.19 10.38
C PHE A 396 -1.73 13.13 11.87
N LYS A 397 -2.94 13.59 12.25
CA LYS A 397 -3.46 13.48 13.63
C LYS A 397 -3.60 12.04 14.12
N ALA A 398 -4.02 11.12 13.25
CA ALA A 398 -4.16 9.73 13.59
C ALA A 398 -2.80 9.04 13.74
N ALA A 399 -1.84 9.32 12.85
CA ALA A 399 -0.47 8.80 12.90
C ALA A 399 0.30 9.30 14.13
N ASP A 400 0.20 10.60 14.45
CA ASP A 400 0.73 11.18 15.69
C ASP A 400 0.18 10.44 16.93
N CYS A 401 -1.11 10.13 16.96
CA CYS A 401 -1.70 9.42 18.10
C CYS A 401 -1.38 7.91 18.17
N VAL A 402 -1.12 7.25 17.04
CA VAL A 402 -0.89 5.80 16.98
C VAL A 402 0.61 5.45 17.06
N GLY A 403 1.48 6.39 16.69
CA GLY A 403 2.93 6.17 16.59
C GLY A 403 3.30 5.54 15.25
N ILE A 404 3.00 6.21 14.15
CA ILE A 404 3.39 5.79 12.79
C ILE A 404 4.27 6.88 12.15
N TYR A 405 5.38 6.50 11.53
CA TYR A 405 6.25 7.39 10.77
C TYR A 405 5.71 7.59 9.34
N LEU A 406 5.49 8.82 8.92
CA LEU A 406 4.95 9.16 7.60
C LEU A 406 6.03 9.71 6.66
N GLN A 407 5.98 9.25 5.41
CA GLN A 407 6.54 9.89 4.22
C GLN A 407 5.40 10.34 3.29
N PRO A 408 4.78 11.50 3.51
CA PRO A 408 4.00 12.19 2.49
C PRO A 408 4.87 12.60 1.30
N GLU A 409 4.32 12.52 0.10
CA GLU A 409 4.96 13.01 -1.12
C GLU A 409 4.23 14.24 -1.66
N GLY A 410 4.91 15.03 -2.49
CA GLY A 410 4.22 15.97 -3.37
C GLY A 410 3.28 15.22 -4.34
N PRO A 411 2.32 15.92 -4.97
CA PRO A 411 1.16 15.30 -5.61
C PRO A 411 1.45 14.72 -7.02
N SER A 412 2.67 14.28 -7.29
CA SER A 412 3.17 14.04 -8.65
C SER A 412 3.90 12.72 -8.85
N TRP A 413 3.59 12.07 -9.96
CA TRP A 413 4.35 11.01 -10.59
C TRP A 413 4.77 11.51 -11.99
N ALA A 414 5.88 12.26 -12.02
CA ALA A 414 6.33 12.97 -13.22
C ALA A 414 7.01 12.07 -14.26
N ASN A 415 6.45 10.88 -14.52
CA ASN A 415 6.92 9.95 -15.56
C ASN A 415 6.19 10.21 -16.89
N HIS A 416 4.85 10.18 -16.91
CA HIS A 416 4.06 10.35 -18.13
C HIS A 416 3.39 11.72 -18.22
N GLY A 417 3.14 12.22 -19.43
CA GLY A 417 2.53 13.54 -19.72
C GLY A 417 3.38 14.76 -19.35
N THR A 418 4.09 14.71 -18.22
CA THR A 418 4.91 15.78 -17.65
C THR A 418 6.37 15.33 -17.47
N ALA A 419 7.25 16.23 -17.04
CA ALA A 419 8.67 16.00 -16.76
C ALA A 419 9.21 17.12 -15.87
N LEU A 420 10.25 16.84 -15.07
CA LEU A 420 10.85 17.80 -14.14
C LEU A 420 12.10 18.50 -14.70
N GLY A 421 12.39 19.69 -14.17
CA GLY A 421 13.61 20.46 -14.42
C GLY A 421 13.69 21.02 -15.84
N VAL A 422 12.56 21.18 -16.52
CA VAL A 422 12.46 21.60 -17.93
C VAL A 422 11.72 22.92 -18.11
N GLY A 423 11.46 23.65 -17.03
CA GLY A 423 10.82 24.97 -17.04
C GLY A 423 9.30 24.91 -17.20
N ARG A 424 8.69 23.76 -16.91
CA ARG A 424 7.23 23.59 -16.95
C ARG A 424 6.60 24.12 -15.66
N ASN A 425 5.30 24.45 -15.68
CA ASN A 425 4.59 24.93 -14.49
C ASN A 425 4.67 23.95 -13.30
N ILE A 426 4.80 22.63 -13.57
CA ILE A 426 4.99 21.61 -12.53
C ILE A 426 6.23 21.87 -11.66
N ASP A 427 7.32 22.39 -12.24
CA ASP A 427 8.56 22.68 -11.51
C ASP A 427 8.29 23.71 -10.42
N ARG A 428 7.57 24.80 -10.72
CA ARG A 428 7.17 25.76 -9.68
C ARG A 428 6.12 25.17 -8.73
N TYR A 429 5.15 24.43 -9.26
CA TYR A 429 4.03 23.88 -8.50
C TYR A 429 4.48 22.90 -7.40
N ILE A 430 5.51 22.08 -7.63
CA ILE A 430 6.04 21.16 -6.61
C ILE A 430 6.62 21.92 -5.42
N TYR A 431 7.36 23.01 -5.65
CA TYR A 431 7.81 23.88 -4.56
C TYR A 431 6.63 24.56 -3.86
N GLU A 432 5.60 25.03 -4.59
CA GLU A 432 4.42 25.64 -3.99
C GLU A 432 3.63 24.66 -3.10
N GLU A 433 3.38 23.44 -3.57
CA GLU A 433 2.66 22.40 -2.83
C GLU A 433 3.45 21.94 -1.61
N THR A 434 4.76 21.67 -1.75
CA THR A 434 5.57 21.23 -0.59
C THR A 434 5.71 22.36 0.44
N ASN A 435 5.67 23.62 0.01
CA ASN A 435 5.54 24.77 0.91
C ASN A 435 4.21 24.80 1.68
N ARG A 436 3.09 24.53 1.00
CA ARG A 436 1.78 24.41 1.67
C ARG A 436 1.77 23.23 2.64
N MET A 437 2.40 22.09 2.30
CA MET A 437 2.54 20.93 3.18
C MET A 437 3.31 21.26 4.47
N MET A 438 4.47 21.93 4.38
CA MET A 438 5.22 22.31 5.59
C MET A 438 4.51 23.38 6.41
N GLN A 439 3.85 24.34 5.76
CA GLN A 439 3.05 25.33 6.47
C GLN A 439 1.90 24.67 7.25
N GLN A 440 1.15 23.76 6.63
CA GLN A 440 -0.08 23.18 7.20
C GLN A 440 0.18 21.98 8.12
N TYR A 441 1.17 21.14 7.81
CA TYR A 441 1.44 19.86 8.48
C TYR A 441 2.81 19.79 9.18
N GLY A 442 3.63 20.82 9.09
CA GLY A 442 5.03 20.81 9.57
C GLY A 442 5.23 20.55 11.07
N ASN A 443 4.17 20.63 11.89
CA ASN A 443 4.23 20.41 13.34
C ASN A 443 3.84 18.99 13.80
N TYR A 444 3.30 18.14 12.91
CA TYR A 444 2.94 16.77 13.27
C TYR A 444 4.19 15.91 13.45
N ALA A 445 4.29 15.21 14.58
CA ALA A 445 5.48 14.46 14.99
C ALA A 445 5.79 13.29 14.03
N SER A 446 4.73 12.68 13.51
CA SER A 446 4.73 11.59 12.53
C SER A 446 5.28 11.98 11.16
N TYR A 447 5.21 13.26 10.77
CA TYR A 447 5.76 13.71 9.49
C TYR A 447 7.29 13.85 9.61
N VAL A 448 8.01 12.77 9.31
CA VAL A 448 9.46 12.63 9.55
C VAL A 448 10.30 12.63 8.27
N MET A 449 9.71 12.26 7.12
CA MET A 449 10.38 12.14 5.83
C MET A 449 9.56 12.84 4.74
N MET A 450 10.21 13.38 3.71
CA MET A 450 9.53 13.91 2.51
C MET A 450 10.29 13.57 1.23
N ALA A 451 9.54 13.31 0.16
CA ALA A 451 10.03 13.30 -1.22
C ALA A 451 9.16 14.19 -2.14
N TYR A 452 9.66 14.54 -3.32
CA TYR A 452 8.87 15.34 -4.28
C TYR A 452 7.60 14.60 -4.77
N GLY A 453 7.64 13.27 -4.81
CA GLY A 453 6.80 12.44 -5.66
C GLY A 453 7.49 11.12 -6.05
N ASN A 454 6.88 10.39 -7.00
CA ASN A 454 7.33 9.09 -7.49
C ASN A 454 8.04 9.19 -8.86
N GLU A 455 9.07 8.38 -9.09
CA GLU A 455 9.65 8.02 -10.41
C GLU A 455 9.61 9.13 -11.49
N PRO A 456 10.42 10.19 -11.34
CA PRO A 456 10.44 11.31 -12.29
C PRO A 456 11.16 10.94 -13.58
N ARG A 457 10.84 11.67 -14.66
CA ARG A 457 11.73 11.85 -15.83
C ARG A 457 12.08 13.33 -16.05
N GLY A 458 13.09 13.59 -16.89
CA GLY A 458 13.52 14.94 -17.29
C GLY A 458 14.92 15.28 -16.76
N LYS A 459 15.16 16.54 -16.41
CA LYS A 459 16.41 16.97 -15.73
C LYS A 459 16.32 16.74 -14.21
N GLN A 460 15.78 15.58 -13.82
CA GLN A 460 15.41 15.32 -12.42
C GLN A 460 16.60 15.37 -11.44
N VAL A 461 17.82 15.06 -11.88
CA VAL A 461 18.98 15.03 -10.98
C VAL A 461 19.35 16.43 -10.50
N GLU A 462 19.51 17.37 -11.43
CA GLU A 462 19.79 18.79 -11.16
C GLU A 462 18.64 19.41 -10.34
N TYR A 463 17.41 19.23 -10.82
CA TYR A 463 16.21 19.79 -10.19
C TYR A 463 15.96 19.26 -8.78
N LEU A 464 16.06 17.94 -8.56
CA LEU A 464 15.79 17.35 -7.24
C LEU A 464 16.95 17.55 -6.25
N THR A 465 18.19 17.73 -6.74
CA THR A 465 19.30 18.19 -5.90
C THR A 465 18.97 19.57 -5.31
N ALA A 466 18.59 20.53 -6.17
CA ALA A 466 18.21 21.88 -5.74
C ALA A 466 16.93 21.90 -4.86
N PHE A 467 16.00 20.98 -5.06
CA PHE A 467 14.82 20.79 -4.21
C PHE A 467 15.20 20.31 -2.80
N ASN A 468 16.08 19.31 -2.70
CA ASN A 468 16.58 18.83 -1.41
C ASN A 468 17.34 19.93 -0.66
N ASP A 469 18.24 20.65 -1.33
CA ASP A 469 19.03 21.72 -0.70
C ASP A 469 18.15 22.87 -0.21
N TYR A 470 17.12 23.25 -0.98
CA TYR A 470 16.11 24.22 -0.57
C TYR A 470 15.41 23.79 0.73
N TRP A 471 15.02 22.52 0.83
CA TRP A 471 14.28 22.03 1.98
C TRP A 471 15.14 21.88 3.24
N LYS A 472 16.37 21.36 3.09
CA LYS A 472 17.36 21.29 4.17
C LYS A 472 17.71 22.66 4.75
N GLN A 473 17.88 23.68 3.89
CA GLN A 473 18.14 25.04 4.35
C GLN A 473 16.92 25.66 5.07
N LYS A 474 15.71 25.23 4.71
CA LYS A 474 14.46 25.87 5.16
C LYS A 474 13.86 25.27 6.43
N ASP A 475 13.94 23.95 6.61
CA ASP A 475 13.31 23.24 7.73
C ASP A 475 14.00 21.91 8.00
N GLU A 476 14.88 21.85 9.00
CA GLU A 476 15.66 20.66 9.36
C GLU A 476 14.90 19.62 10.21
N ARG A 477 13.59 19.79 10.46
CA ARG A 477 12.80 18.87 11.33
C ARG A 477 12.56 17.47 10.73
N ARG A 478 13.02 17.23 9.50
CA ARG A 478 12.71 16.08 8.63
C ARG A 478 13.93 15.69 7.80
N LEU A 479 13.92 14.44 7.34
CA LEU A 479 14.85 13.94 6.35
C LEU A 479 14.27 14.08 4.94
N TYR A 480 15.13 14.40 3.97
CA TYR A 480 14.77 14.66 2.58
C TYR A 480 15.42 13.67 1.61
N THR A 481 14.60 13.13 0.71
CA THR A 481 15.04 12.37 -0.46
C THR A 481 14.41 12.96 -1.71
N GLY A 482 15.12 12.95 -2.84
CA GLY A 482 14.65 13.59 -4.06
C GLY A 482 13.34 12.98 -4.55
N ALA A 483 13.32 11.65 -4.67
CA ALA A 483 12.19 10.86 -5.18
C ALA A 483 12.26 9.43 -4.64
N SER A 484 11.10 8.77 -4.59
CA SER A 484 11.01 7.31 -4.49
C SER A 484 11.06 6.70 -5.88
N VAL A 485 11.94 5.73 -6.14
CA VAL A 485 12.22 5.27 -7.51
C VAL A 485 12.57 3.78 -7.67
N GLY A 486 12.16 3.18 -8.80
CA GLY A 486 12.64 1.87 -9.22
C GLY A 486 14.16 1.80 -9.48
N GLY A 487 14.67 0.57 -9.62
CA GLY A 487 16.12 0.30 -9.70
C GLY A 487 16.87 0.90 -10.90
N SER A 488 16.16 1.30 -11.96
CA SER A 488 16.71 1.89 -13.19
C SER A 488 16.83 3.42 -13.20
N TRP A 489 16.24 4.13 -12.23
CA TRP A 489 16.29 5.60 -12.19
C TRP A 489 17.64 6.12 -11.67
N PRO A 490 18.09 7.32 -12.07
CA PRO A 490 19.24 7.97 -11.44
C PRO A 490 18.92 8.37 -9.98
N VAL A 491 19.92 8.25 -9.10
CA VAL A 491 19.90 8.87 -7.75
C VAL A 491 20.45 10.30 -7.80
N ILE A 492 20.12 11.10 -6.80
CA ILE A 492 20.75 12.41 -6.55
C ILE A 492 21.78 12.31 -5.41
N PRO A 493 22.88 13.08 -5.47
CA PRO A 493 24.01 12.91 -4.55
C PRO A 493 23.73 13.39 -3.11
N ASN A 494 22.76 14.28 -2.92
CA ASN A 494 22.44 14.91 -1.63
C ASN A 494 21.17 14.32 -0.96
N ASN A 495 20.79 13.08 -1.26
CA ASN A 495 19.77 12.35 -0.52
C ASN A 495 20.22 12.09 0.93
N GLU A 496 19.35 12.31 1.91
CA GLU A 496 19.61 11.90 3.31
C GLU A 496 19.24 10.45 3.57
N PHE A 497 18.41 9.86 2.71
CA PHE A 497 18.08 8.45 2.68
C PHE A 497 17.66 8.05 1.26
N MET A 498 17.73 6.76 0.95
CA MET A 498 17.31 6.20 -0.33
C MET A 498 15.96 5.50 -0.18
N VAL A 499 15.04 5.75 -1.10
CA VAL A 499 13.87 4.91 -1.36
C VAL A 499 14.04 4.36 -2.78
N ARG A 500 14.60 3.15 -2.90
CA ARG A 500 15.06 2.62 -4.20
C ARG A 500 14.75 1.15 -4.42
N GLY A 501 14.38 0.78 -5.64
CA GLY A 501 14.28 -0.61 -6.08
C GLY A 501 15.67 -1.28 -6.30
N GLY A 502 15.66 -2.59 -6.54
CA GLY A 502 16.87 -3.37 -6.88
C GLY A 502 17.61 -4.03 -5.71
N ALA A 503 17.24 -3.72 -4.47
CA ALA A 503 17.67 -4.45 -3.26
C ALA A 503 16.42 -5.00 -2.54
N ARG A 504 15.60 -5.75 -3.28
CA ARG A 504 14.30 -6.30 -2.90
C ARG A 504 14.00 -7.55 -3.75
N ASP A 505 12.94 -8.25 -3.38
CA ASP A 505 12.37 -9.41 -4.09
C ASP A 505 13.27 -10.67 -4.10
N LEU A 506 12.70 -11.81 -4.54
CA LEU A 506 13.30 -13.14 -4.50
C LEU A 506 13.72 -13.62 -5.91
N ASP A 507 14.87 -14.28 -6.03
CA ASP A 507 15.37 -14.89 -7.29
C ASP A 507 15.00 -16.39 -7.41
N TRP A 508 13.88 -16.81 -6.82
CA TRP A 508 13.42 -18.20 -6.89
C TRP A 508 13.04 -18.65 -8.32
N LYS A 509 12.95 -17.71 -9.28
CA LYS A 509 12.89 -18.06 -10.70
C LYS A 509 14.16 -18.78 -11.17
N ASN A 510 15.35 -18.38 -10.67
CA ASN A 510 16.63 -18.85 -11.20
C ASN A 510 17.50 -19.63 -10.20
N ARG A 511 17.16 -19.59 -8.90
CA ARG A 511 17.90 -20.27 -7.83
C ARG A 511 16.92 -21.01 -6.92
N ALA A 512 17.36 -22.11 -6.32
CA ALA A 512 16.59 -22.82 -5.31
C ALA A 512 16.33 -21.92 -4.07
N PRO A 513 15.21 -22.10 -3.36
CA PRO A 513 14.94 -21.41 -2.10
C PRO A 513 16.01 -21.70 -1.05
N GLN A 514 16.48 -20.63 -0.42
CA GLN A 514 17.46 -20.61 0.68
C GLN A 514 17.33 -19.27 1.41
N SER A 515 17.73 -19.22 2.67
CA SER A 515 17.73 -18.02 3.52
C SER A 515 19.10 -17.66 4.08
N VAL A 516 20.20 -18.07 3.44
CA VAL A 516 21.58 -17.63 3.76
C VAL A 516 21.97 -16.31 3.08
N ASN A 517 21.36 -15.95 1.95
CA ASN A 517 21.72 -14.72 1.22
C ASN A 517 21.01 -13.45 1.74
N ASP A 518 21.61 -12.29 1.49
CA ASP A 518 21.12 -10.97 1.92
C ASP A 518 21.09 -9.96 0.74
N PHE A 519 20.96 -8.66 1.03
CA PHE A 519 21.08 -7.56 0.04
C PHE A 519 22.33 -6.67 0.23
N SER A 520 23.34 -7.09 0.99
CA SER A 520 24.51 -6.26 1.32
C SER A 520 25.24 -5.77 0.07
N GLU A 521 25.41 -6.66 -0.91
CA GLU A 521 26.03 -6.35 -2.20
C GLU A 521 25.22 -5.36 -3.04
N ASN A 522 23.89 -5.35 -2.91
CA ASN A 522 23.00 -4.43 -3.61
C ASN A 522 23.07 -3.02 -3.01
N ILE A 523 23.27 -2.89 -1.69
CA ILE A 523 23.27 -1.60 -0.99
C ILE A 523 24.67 -1.01 -0.75
N LYS A 524 25.75 -1.75 -1.04
CA LYS A 524 27.13 -1.34 -0.71
C LYS A 524 27.58 0.01 -1.29
N GLY A 525 26.95 0.46 -2.38
CA GLY A 525 27.23 1.75 -3.02
C GLY A 525 26.64 2.98 -2.31
N PHE A 526 25.79 2.79 -1.30
CA PHE A 526 25.14 3.89 -0.57
C PHE A 526 25.79 4.12 0.80
N SER A 527 25.88 5.38 1.24
CA SER A 527 26.41 5.77 2.55
C SER A 527 25.33 6.17 3.56
N VAL A 528 24.10 6.37 3.08
CA VAL A 528 22.92 6.81 3.83
C VAL A 528 21.92 5.64 4.00
N PRO A 529 20.88 5.76 4.85
CA PRO A 529 19.89 4.71 5.05
C PRO A 529 19.24 4.25 3.75
N PHE A 530 19.16 2.94 3.54
CA PHE A 530 18.50 2.34 2.39
C PHE A 530 17.14 1.77 2.78
N VAL A 531 16.09 2.21 2.08
CA VAL A 531 14.73 1.67 2.15
C VAL A 531 14.37 1.11 0.78
N SER A 532 13.87 -0.12 0.72
CA SER A 532 13.33 -0.64 -0.54
C SER A 532 12.05 0.08 -0.93
N HIS A 533 12.06 0.58 -2.16
CA HIS A 533 10.86 1.01 -2.89
C HIS A 533 10.05 -0.23 -3.30
N GLU A 534 8.82 -0.32 -2.82
CA GLU A 534 7.77 -1.22 -3.35
C GLU A 534 8.13 -2.71 -3.32
N THR A 535 8.53 -3.20 -2.15
CA THR A 535 8.91 -4.62 -1.92
C THR A 535 7.72 -5.56 -2.10
N GLY A 536 7.97 -6.70 -2.76
CA GLY A 536 6.99 -7.77 -2.94
C GLY A 536 6.28 -7.68 -4.29
N GLN A 537 5.01 -7.29 -4.29
CA GLN A 537 4.13 -7.28 -5.47
C GLN A 537 3.71 -8.68 -5.97
N TYR A 538 3.69 -9.68 -5.08
CA TYR A 538 3.21 -11.04 -5.37
C TYR A 538 1.67 -11.09 -5.41
N CYS A 539 1.10 -11.52 -6.54
CA CYS A 539 -0.36 -11.52 -6.73
C CYS A 539 -1.06 -12.78 -6.19
N VAL A 540 -2.35 -12.64 -5.89
CA VAL A 540 -3.28 -13.76 -5.63
C VAL A 540 -4.44 -13.76 -6.61
N PHE A 541 -5.11 -14.91 -6.73
CA PHE A 541 -6.32 -15.03 -7.54
C PHE A 541 -7.49 -14.21 -6.95
N PRO A 542 -8.40 -13.60 -7.74
CA PRO A 542 -9.44 -12.73 -7.21
C PRO A 542 -10.44 -13.40 -6.27
N ASN A 543 -10.71 -12.76 -5.13
CA ASN A 543 -11.81 -13.12 -4.24
C ASN A 543 -13.13 -12.50 -4.73
N PHE A 544 -13.91 -13.25 -5.51
CA PHE A 544 -15.18 -12.74 -6.03
C PHE A 544 -16.27 -12.52 -4.98
N ASP A 545 -16.13 -13.10 -3.78
CA ASP A 545 -17.03 -12.85 -2.67
C ASP A 545 -16.94 -11.40 -2.17
N GLU A 546 -15.91 -10.66 -2.58
CA GLU A 546 -15.73 -9.25 -2.30
C GLU A 546 -16.64 -8.32 -3.10
N ILE A 547 -17.14 -8.75 -4.27
CA ILE A 547 -17.96 -7.91 -5.18
C ILE A 547 -19.11 -7.23 -4.40
N LYS A 548 -19.75 -7.96 -3.46
CA LYS A 548 -20.84 -7.47 -2.60
C LYS A 548 -20.46 -6.32 -1.64
N LYS A 549 -19.17 -6.04 -1.42
CA LYS A 549 -18.69 -4.92 -0.59
C LYS A 549 -18.68 -3.58 -1.35
N TYR A 550 -18.63 -3.61 -2.69
CA TYR A 550 -18.53 -2.43 -3.56
C TYR A 550 -19.89 -1.73 -3.75
N THR A 551 -20.44 -1.24 -2.64
CA THR A 551 -21.80 -0.64 -2.60
C THR A 551 -21.82 0.87 -2.86
N GLY A 552 -20.68 1.55 -2.72
CA GLY A 552 -20.57 3.01 -2.73
C GLY A 552 -20.34 3.64 -4.11
N ALA A 553 -19.38 4.57 -4.22
CA ALA A 553 -19.11 5.32 -5.44
C ALA A 553 -18.49 4.48 -6.58
N TYR A 554 -17.73 3.44 -6.24
CA TYR A 554 -17.06 2.52 -7.16
C TYR A 554 -17.63 1.10 -7.09
N GLU A 555 -17.65 0.43 -8.24
CA GLU A 555 -18.13 -0.94 -8.48
C GLU A 555 -16.98 -1.83 -8.99
N ALA A 556 -16.90 -3.07 -8.52
CA ALA A 556 -15.86 -4.03 -8.94
C ALA A 556 -16.22 -4.75 -10.25
N ARG A 557 -16.48 -3.98 -11.31
CA ARG A 557 -16.85 -4.49 -12.65
C ARG A 557 -15.74 -5.33 -13.29
N ASN A 558 -14.49 -5.03 -12.97
CA ASN A 558 -13.33 -5.87 -13.24
C ASN A 558 -13.48 -7.27 -12.62
N PHE A 559 -13.89 -7.39 -11.35
CA PHE A 559 -14.10 -8.68 -10.70
C PHE A 559 -15.31 -9.43 -11.27
N GLU A 560 -16.39 -8.73 -11.66
CA GLU A 560 -17.52 -9.34 -12.38
C GLU A 560 -17.06 -9.95 -13.71
N LEU A 561 -16.26 -9.21 -14.49
CA LEU A 561 -15.66 -9.70 -15.74
C LEU A 561 -14.80 -10.94 -15.50
N PHE A 562 -13.89 -10.91 -14.51
CA PHE A 562 -13.03 -12.05 -14.20
C PHE A 562 -13.82 -13.26 -13.69
N GLN A 563 -14.94 -13.04 -12.98
CA GLN A 563 -15.83 -14.11 -12.51
C GLN A 563 -16.60 -14.76 -13.66
N GLU A 564 -17.16 -13.95 -14.57
CA GLU A 564 -17.88 -14.42 -15.76
C GLU A 564 -16.93 -15.14 -16.73
N ASP A 565 -15.72 -14.62 -16.90
CA ASP A 565 -14.68 -15.24 -17.73
C ASP A 565 -14.21 -16.59 -17.16
N LEU A 566 -14.04 -16.71 -15.84
CA LEU A 566 -13.75 -17.99 -15.19
C LEU A 566 -14.91 -19.00 -15.31
N ALA A 567 -16.15 -18.52 -15.36
CA ALA A 567 -17.33 -19.35 -15.57
C ALA A 567 -17.43 -19.88 -17.01
N ASP A 568 -17.11 -19.05 -18.01
CA ASP A 568 -16.96 -19.47 -19.41
C ASP A 568 -15.89 -20.57 -19.54
N HIS A 569 -14.82 -20.52 -18.75
CA HIS A 569 -13.76 -21.54 -18.67
C HIS A 569 -14.07 -22.67 -17.68
N HIS A 570 -15.32 -22.79 -17.21
CA HIS A 570 -15.84 -23.89 -16.40
C HIS A 570 -15.12 -24.13 -15.06
N MET A 571 -14.50 -23.09 -14.48
CA MET A 571 -13.76 -23.16 -13.20
C MET A 571 -14.35 -22.30 -12.08
N ARG A 572 -15.59 -21.80 -12.23
CA ARG A 572 -16.22 -20.91 -11.25
C ARG A 572 -16.33 -21.52 -9.84
N ASP A 573 -16.45 -22.85 -9.75
CA ASP A 573 -16.50 -23.62 -8.50
C ASP A 573 -15.13 -23.69 -7.78
N GLN A 574 -14.03 -23.48 -8.51
CA GLN A 574 -12.65 -23.58 -8.00
C GLN A 574 -12.08 -22.24 -7.51
N ALA A 575 -12.79 -21.12 -7.72
CA ALA A 575 -12.30 -19.77 -7.42
C ALA A 575 -11.81 -19.58 -5.97
N ASP A 576 -12.50 -20.17 -4.99
CA ASP A 576 -12.10 -20.09 -3.57
C ASP A 576 -10.82 -20.90 -3.27
N ALA A 577 -10.65 -22.05 -3.91
CA ALA A 577 -9.43 -22.85 -3.81
C ALA A 577 -8.25 -22.11 -4.46
N PHE A 578 -8.44 -21.53 -5.65
CA PHE A 578 -7.42 -20.70 -6.32
C PHE A 578 -7.02 -19.50 -5.47
N PHE A 579 -7.98 -18.79 -4.87
CA PHE A 579 -7.72 -17.66 -3.98
C PHE A 579 -6.91 -18.05 -2.75
N LYS A 580 -7.30 -19.13 -2.06
CA LYS A 580 -6.61 -19.60 -0.84
C LYS A 580 -5.21 -20.14 -1.12
N ALA A 581 -5.05 -20.95 -2.16
CA ALA A 581 -3.78 -21.59 -2.48
C ALA A 581 -2.74 -20.59 -3.00
N SER A 582 -3.12 -19.68 -3.90
CA SER A 582 -2.25 -18.57 -4.31
C SER A 582 -1.96 -17.63 -3.14
N GLY A 583 -2.91 -17.45 -2.21
CA GLY A 583 -2.74 -16.71 -0.97
C GLY A 583 -1.63 -17.24 -0.07
N LYS A 584 -1.56 -18.56 0.15
CA LYS A 584 -0.47 -19.17 0.94
C LYS A 584 0.90 -18.95 0.29
N LEU A 585 1.01 -19.13 -1.03
CA LEU A 585 2.25 -18.84 -1.77
C LEU A 585 2.65 -17.35 -1.72
N GLN A 586 1.69 -16.42 -1.79
CA GLN A 586 1.94 -14.98 -1.61
C GLN A 586 2.59 -14.71 -0.24
N VAL A 587 2.04 -15.27 0.83
CA VAL A 587 2.54 -15.07 2.21
C VAL A 587 3.93 -15.65 2.38
N LEU A 588 4.16 -16.87 1.87
CA LEU A 588 5.48 -17.50 1.83
C LEU A 588 6.53 -16.61 1.14
N ALA A 589 6.20 -16.05 -0.03
CA ALA A 589 7.09 -15.15 -0.75
C ALA A 589 7.33 -13.81 -0.02
N TYR A 590 6.34 -13.25 0.68
CA TYR A 590 6.53 -12.09 1.54
C TYR A 590 7.41 -12.38 2.75
N LYS A 591 7.22 -13.51 3.43
CA LYS A 591 8.03 -13.96 4.58
C LYS A 591 9.52 -13.91 4.28
N TYR A 592 9.97 -14.68 3.28
CA TYR A 592 11.39 -14.71 2.92
C TYR A 592 11.92 -13.39 2.32
N SER A 593 11.06 -12.58 1.70
CA SER A 593 11.44 -11.22 1.25
C SER A 593 11.73 -10.28 2.42
N ILE A 594 10.90 -10.32 3.47
CA ILE A 594 11.02 -9.47 4.65
C ILE A 594 12.14 -9.97 5.56
N GLU A 595 12.24 -11.27 5.83
CA GLU A 595 13.35 -11.86 6.60
C GLU A 595 14.70 -11.50 5.99
N LYS A 596 14.83 -11.60 4.66
CA LYS A 596 16.05 -11.21 3.95
C LYS A 596 16.38 -9.72 4.10
N ALA A 597 15.38 -8.85 4.09
CA ALA A 597 15.57 -7.41 4.34
C ALA A 597 16.00 -7.14 5.79
N MET A 598 15.35 -7.77 6.77
CA MET A 598 15.68 -7.65 8.20
C MET A 598 17.07 -8.20 8.52
N ARG A 599 17.51 -9.25 7.81
CA ARG A 599 18.82 -9.89 7.97
C ARG A 599 19.97 -9.20 7.25
N THR A 600 19.72 -8.17 6.43
CA THR A 600 20.78 -7.47 5.70
C THR A 600 21.44 -6.38 6.57
N PRO A 601 22.76 -6.46 6.88
CA PRO A 601 23.44 -5.44 7.66
C PRO A 601 23.45 -4.05 7.00
N GLY A 602 23.02 -3.02 7.75
CA GLY A 602 22.92 -1.64 7.24
C GLY A 602 21.75 -1.40 6.28
N TYR A 603 20.82 -2.35 6.18
CA TYR A 603 19.51 -2.14 5.55
C TYR A 603 18.58 -1.47 6.56
N SER A 604 17.81 -0.46 6.14
CA SER A 604 17.10 0.45 7.05
C SER A 604 15.58 0.39 6.95
N GLY A 605 15.03 -0.34 5.99
CA GLY A 605 13.58 -0.51 5.90
C GLY A 605 13.10 -1.06 4.58
N TYR A 606 11.82 -1.42 4.54
CA TYR A 606 11.10 -1.74 3.32
C TYR A 606 9.80 -0.96 3.25
N GLN A 607 9.29 -0.75 2.04
CA GLN A 607 7.95 -0.22 1.81
C GLN A 607 7.21 -1.23 0.93
N LEU A 608 6.31 -2.02 1.52
CA LEU A 608 5.49 -2.99 0.81
C LEU A 608 4.55 -2.26 -0.16
N LEU A 609 4.40 -2.77 -1.38
CA LEU A 609 3.30 -2.38 -2.26
C LEU A 609 2.36 -3.57 -2.46
N SER A 610 1.30 -3.68 -1.64
CA SER A 610 1.03 -2.95 -0.39
C SER A 610 0.39 -3.90 0.63
N LEU A 611 0.24 -3.49 1.90
CA LEU A 611 -0.45 -4.34 2.88
C LEU A 611 -1.90 -4.63 2.45
N SER A 612 -2.56 -3.65 1.86
CA SER A 612 -3.86 -3.76 1.19
C SER A 612 -3.72 -3.89 -0.33
N ASP A 613 -4.70 -4.53 -0.98
CA ASP A 613 -4.75 -4.68 -2.44
C ASP A 613 -4.75 -3.33 -3.17
N TYR A 614 -4.05 -3.29 -4.31
CA TYR A 614 -4.01 -2.13 -5.19
C TYR A 614 -4.94 -2.34 -6.39
N SER A 615 -6.15 -1.78 -6.30
CA SER A 615 -7.19 -1.96 -7.33
C SER A 615 -6.94 -1.21 -8.64
N GLY A 616 -5.81 -0.51 -8.77
CA GLY A 616 -5.41 0.23 -9.97
C GLY A 616 -4.56 -0.58 -10.93
N GLN A 617 -4.17 0.06 -12.04
CA GLN A 617 -3.09 -0.38 -12.92
C GLN A 617 -3.13 -1.87 -13.32
N GLY A 618 -4.29 -2.35 -13.76
CA GLY A 618 -4.51 -3.76 -14.10
C GLY A 618 -4.99 -4.63 -12.94
N THR A 619 -5.58 -4.04 -11.90
CA THR A 619 -6.09 -4.73 -10.71
C THR A 619 -5.00 -5.56 -9.99
N ALA A 620 -4.02 -4.89 -9.40
CA ALA A 620 -2.91 -5.54 -8.69
C ALA A 620 -3.33 -6.10 -7.30
N LEU A 621 -3.66 -7.39 -7.25
CA LEU A 621 -4.08 -8.11 -6.03
C LEU A 621 -2.88 -8.56 -5.17
N VAL A 622 -2.08 -7.58 -4.75
CA VAL A 622 -0.77 -7.76 -4.11
C VAL A 622 -0.79 -7.72 -2.58
N GLY A 623 -1.93 -7.39 -1.96
CA GLY A 623 -2.05 -7.26 -0.51
C GLY A 623 -2.47 -8.54 0.19
N ILE A 624 -2.19 -8.61 1.50
CA ILE A 624 -2.76 -9.62 2.41
C ILE A 624 -4.07 -9.14 3.06
N LEU A 625 -4.34 -7.84 2.97
CA LEU A 625 -5.64 -7.22 3.21
C LEU A 625 -6.27 -6.84 1.87
N ASN A 626 -7.59 -6.71 1.83
CA ASN A 626 -8.26 -6.20 0.65
C ASN A 626 -8.35 -4.65 0.59
N ALA A 627 -8.97 -4.10 -0.45
CA ALA A 627 -9.15 -2.65 -0.65
C ALA A 627 -9.95 -1.92 0.47
N PHE A 628 -10.60 -2.66 1.39
CA PHE A 628 -11.32 -2.13 2.54
C PHE A 628 -10.51 -2.22 3.86
N TRP A 629 -9.26 -2.72 3.78
CA TRP A 629 -8.41 -3.12 4.91
C TRP A 629 -8.98 -4.27 5.75
N ASP A 630 -9.83 -5.13 5.16
CA ASP A 630 -10.28 -6.35 5.80
C ASP A 630 -9.28 -7.50 5.53
N PRO A 631 -9.06 -8.42 6.49
CA PRO A 631 -8.13 -9.52 6.32
C PRO A 631 -8.60 -10.53 5.26
N LYS A 632 -7.65 -11.09 4.51
CA LYS A 632 -7.88 -12.26 3.66
C LYS A 632 -7.75 -13.53 4.51
N PRO A 633 -8.53 -14.60 4.25
CA PRO A 633 -8.73 -15.70 5.20
C PRO A 633 -7.57 -16.71 5.30
N TYR A 634 -6.45 -16.49 4.59
CA TYR A 634 -5.31 -17.41 4.56
C TYR A 634 -4.11 -16.97 5.42
N VAL A 635 -4.16 -15.75 5.99
CA VAL A 635 -3.18 -15.21 6.94
C VAL A 635 -3.82 -14.17 7.83
N ASN A 636 -3.43 -14.14 9.10
CA ASN A 636 -3.85 -13.14 10.07
C ASN A 636 -2.68 -12.26 10.56
N ALA A 637 -2.99 -11.25 11.37
CA ALA A 637 -2.00 -10.26 11.80
C ALA A 637 -0.92 -10.81 12.76
N GLU A 638 -1.23 -11.87 13.51
CA GLU A 638 -0.32 -12.58 14.41
C GLU A 638 0.70 -13.39 13.61
N GLU A 639 0.21 -14.26 12.71
CA GLU A 639 1.04 -15.03 11.75
C GLU A 639 1.97 -14.11 10.93
N TRP A 640 1.48 -12.94 10.51
CA TRP A 640 2.29 -11.96 9.79
C TRP A 640 3.38 -11.32 10.67
N ARG A 641 3.13 -11.09 11.96
CA ARG A 641 4.10 -10.48 12.88
C ARG A 641 5.31 -11.37 13.18
N GLU A 642 5.20 -12.68 12.99
CA GLU A 642 6.31 -13.62 13.21
C GLU A 642 7.56 -13.25 12.38
N PHE A 643 7.37 -12.87 11.12
CA PHE A 643 8.45 -12.41 10.23
C PHE A 643 8.46 -10.89 10.00
N SER A 644 7.43 -10.16 10.42
CA SER A 644 7.27 -8.72 10.19
C SER A 644 6.87 -7.98 11.47
N SER A 645 7.80 -7.81 12.41
CA SER A 645 7.57 -7.06 13.65
C SER A 645 8.83 -6.34 14.16
N GLU A 646 8.72 -5.70 15.31
CA GLU A 646 9.81 -5.00 16.00
C GLU A 646 10.94 -5.93 16.50
N THR A 647 10.68 -7.24 16.63
CA THR A 647 11.69 -8.26 16.96
C THR A 647 11.38 -9.54 16.19
N VAL A 648 12.26 -9.93 15.26
CA VAL A 648 12.06 -11.09 14.38
C VAL A 648 13.21 -12.08 14.54
N PRO A 649 12.95 -13.31 15.00
CA PRO A 649 13.88 -14.43 14.86
C PRO A 649 14.08 -14.78 13.37
N LEU A 650 15.31 -15.11 13.00
CA LEU A 650 15.75 -15.35 11.63
C LEU A 650 16.56 -16.64 11.58
N ALA A 651 16.29 -17.53 10.62
CA ALA A 651 17.09 -18.73 10.37
C ALA A 651 17.78 -18.63 9.01
N GLU A 652 19.09 -18.87 8.97
CA GLU A 652 19.85 -19.05 7.73
C GLU A 652 19.91 -20.53 7.36
N LEU A 653 19.12 -20.90 6.36
CA LEU A 653 18.97 -22.26 5.86
C LEU A 653 19.53 -22.33 4.43
N PRO A 654 20.53 -23.19 4.14
CA PRO A 654 21.11 -23.30 2.79
C PRO A 654 20.15 -23.95 1.79
N LYS A 655 19.15 -24.69 2.28
CA LYS A 655 18.07 -25.34 1.53
C LYS A 655 16.93 -25.73 2.48
N PHE A 656 15.78 -26.11 1.93
CA PHE A 656 14.60 -26.58 2.68
C PHE A 656 14.22 -28.03 2.40
N VAL A 657 14.91 -28.70 1.47
CA VAL A 657 14.69 -30.11 1.12
C VAL A 657 15.95 -30.90 1.41
N PHE A 658 15.81 -31.92 2.24
CA PHE A 658 16.89 -32.77 2.75
C PHE A 658 16.60 -34.25 2.47
N THR A 659 17.65 -35.06 2.46
CA THR A 659 17.55 -36.51 2.56
C THR A 659 17.89 -36.98 3.98
N ASN A 660 17.37 -38.14 4.39
CA ASN A 660 17.61 -38.68 5.74
C ASN A 660 19.09 -39.00 6.05
N VAL A 661 19.98 -39.04 5.04
CA VAL A 661 21.44 -39.20 5.24
C VAL A 661 22.17 -37.89 5.54
N GLU A 662 21.47 -36.75 5.55
CA GLU A 662 22.03 -35.44 5.84
C GLU A 662 21.84 -35.01 7.31
N GLU A 663 22.51 -33.92 7.69
CA GLU A 663 22.28 -33.22 8.95
C GLU A 663 21.58 -31.88 8.65
N PHE A 664 20.48 -31.60 9.35
CA PHE A 664 19.87 -30.29 9.33
C PHE A 664 20.75 -29.32 10.10
N THR A 665 21.03 -28.15 9.52
CA THR A 665 21.81 -27.08 10.16
C THR A 665 21.19 -25.72 9.81
N ALA A 666 20.97 -24.89 10.83
CA ALA A 666 20.46 -23.53 10.69
C ALA A 666 21.26 -22.58 11.60
N GLU A 667 21.82 -21.50 11.05
CA GLU A 667 22.33 -20.40 11.89
C GLU A 667 21.17 -19.50 12.31
N ILE A 668 21.03 -19.24 13.61
CA ILE A 668 19.90 -18.51 14.18
C ILE A 668 20.36 -17.11 14.58
N GLN A 669 19.69 -16.12 14.01
CA GLN A 669 19.90 -14.70 14.26
C GLN A 669 18.60 -14.05 14.76
N ILE A 670 18.71 -12.82 15.22
CA ILE A 670 17.58 -12.01 15.65
C ILE A 670 17.76 -10.56 15.21
N ALA A 671 16.74 -10.01 14.56
CA ALA A 671 16.67 -8.60 14.20
C ALA A 671 15.76 -7.87 15.20
N HIS A 672 16.32 -6.95 15.99
CA HIS A 672 15.63 -6.29 17.09
C HIS A 672 15.69 -4.76 16.99
N PHE A 673 14.50 -4.13 16.96
CA PHE A 673 14.29 -2.68 16.88
C PHE A 673 13.21 -2.19 17.87
N GLY A 674 12.99 -2.95 18.95
CA GLY A 674 12.02 -2.66 20.00
C GLY A 674 12.36 -1.42 20.85
N SER A 675 11.50 -1.11 21.82
CA SER A 675 11.64 0.07 22.71
C SER A 675 12.80 -0.04 23.71
N ALA A 676 13.21 -1.26 24.06
CA ALA A 676 14.30 -1.57 24.97
C ALA A 676 14.95 -2.90 24.54
N LYS A 677 16.24 -3.08 24.87
CA LYS A 677 16.97 -4.34 24.70
C LYS A 677 16.27 -5.49 25.43
N ILE A 678 16.46 -6.71 24.94
CA ILE A 678 15.85 -7.93 25.50
C ILE A 678 16.88 -8.68 26.36
N ILE A 679 16.45 -9.16 27.53
CA ILE A 679 17.25 -9.97 28.49
C ILE A 679 16.57 -11.32 28.82
N ASN A 680 15.56 -11.68 28.04
CA ASN A 680 14.74 -12.86 28.21
C ASN A 680 15.40 -14.08 27.58
N ASN A 681 15.10 -15.29 28.08
CA ASN A 681 15.59 -16.54 27.50
C ASN A 681 15.13 -16.70 26.04
N GLN A 682 15.93 -17.40 25.24
CA GLN A 682 15.59 -17.74 23.86
C GLN A 682 15.63 -19.26 23.69
N SER A 683 14.65 -19.82 23.02
CA SER A 683 14.48 -21.26 22.81
C SER A 683 14.24 -21.61 21.34
N TRP A 684 14.39 -22.89 21.02
CA TRP A 684 14.05 -23.45 19.73
C TRP A 684 13.52 -24.88 19.90
N SER A 685 12.70 -25.33 18.96
CA SER A 685 12.21 -26.71 18.88
C SER A 685 12.10 -27.15 17.41
N ILE A 686 12.17 -28.46 17.18
CA ILE A 686 11.83 -29.09 15.90
C ILE A 686 10.68 -30.06 16.16
N THR A 687 9.59 -29.90 15.44
CA THR A 687 8.36 -30.70 15.55
C THR A 687 8.03 -31.43 14.24
N ASP A 688 7.29 -32.54 14.34
CA ASP A 688 6.63 -33.19 13.19
C ASP A 688 5.34 -32.46 12.77
N GLU A 689 4.70 -32.90 11.68
CA GLU A 689 3.45 -32.34 11.16
C GLU A 689 2.23 -32.50 12.12
N LYS A 690 2.33 -33.33 13.17
CA LYS A 690 1.31 -33.42 14.24
C LYS A 690 1.58 -32.45 15.38
N GLY A 691 2.73 -31.76 15.38
CA GLY A 691 3.21 -30.96 16.49
C GLY A 691 3.88 -31.77 17.61
N GLU A 692 4.30 -33.01 17.35
CA GLU A 692 5.10 -33.78 18.31
C GLU A 692 6.55 -33.28 18.29
N GLU A 693 7.09 -32.89 19.45
CA GLU A 693 8.47 -32.39 19.58
C GLU A 693 9.48 -33.53 19.40
N LEU A 694 10.37 -33.39 18.41
CA LEU A 694 11.47 -34.31 18.13
C LEU A 694 12.73 -33.92 18.90
N THR A 695 12.97 -32.61 19.04
CA THR A 695 14.11 -32.06 19.80
C THR A 695 13.86 -30.58 20.13
N SER A 696 14.51 -30.07 21.18
CA SER A 696 14.45 -28.67 21.59
C SER A 696 15.73 -28.25 22.32
N GLY A 697 15.90 -26.93 22.47
CA GLY A 697 17.04 -26.36 23.18
C GLY A 697 16.89 -24.87 23.46
N THR A 698 17.93 -24.30 24.09
CA THR A 698 18.00 -22.88 24.43
C THR A 698 19.30 -22.25 23.93
N PHE A 699 19.26 -20.94 23.69
CA PHE A 699 20.46 -20.14 23.40
C PHE A 699 20.97 -19.46 24.67
N ASN A 700 22.27 -19.21 24.72
CA ASN A 700 22.95 -18.68 25.91
C ASN A 700 23.30 -17.18 25.78
N GLN A 701 22.49 -16.38 25.07
CA GLN A 701 22.69 -14.93 24.97
C GLN A 701 22.04 -14.21 26.15
N SER A 702 22.83 -13.48 26.93
CA SER A 702 22.38 -12.74 28.11
C SER A 702 21.71 -11.40 27.81
N GLU A 703 21.97 -10.81 26.64
CA GLU A 703 21.36 -9.56 26.19
C GLU A 703 21.32 -9.51 24.65
N ILE A 704 20.14 -9.29 24.08
CA ILE A 704 19.95 -9.00 22.66
C ILE A 704 19.98 -7.49 22.46
N ASN A 705 20.92 -7.03 21.64
CA ASN A 705 21.11 -5.62 21.32
C ASN A 705 20.27 -5.17 20.11
N TYR A 706 20.15 -3.86 19.90
CA TYR A 706 19.48 -3.32 18.72
C TYR A 706 20.24 -3.68 17.43
N GLY A 707 19.50 -3.92 16.34
CA GLY A 707 20.05 -4.43 15.08
C GLY A 707 20.05 -5.95 15.03
N LEU A 708 21.08 -6.53 14.40
CA LEU A 708 21.24 -7.97 14.25
C LEU A 708 22.15 -8.55 15.34
N SER A 709 21.70 -9.63 15.99
CA SER A 709 22.51 -10.45 16.91
C SER A 709 22.47 -11.92 16.48
N ASN A 710 23.55 -12.67 16.68
CA ASN A 710 23.59 -14.12 16.44
C ASN A 710 23.30 -14.87 17.76
N LEU A 711 22.34 -15.80 17.75
CA LEU A 711 21.94 -16.59 18.90
C LEU A 711 22.73 -17.91 19.00
N GLY A 712 23.01 -18.56 17.87
CA GLY A 712 23.74 -19.82 17.80
C GLY A 712 23.42 -20.62 16.53
N VAL A 713 23.74 -21.92 16.56
CA VAL A 713 23.45 -22.87 15.47
C VAL A 713 22.58 -23.99 16.01
N VAL A 714 21.52 -24.32 15.28
CA VAL A 714 20.71 -25.53 15.52
C VAL A 714 21.21 -26.63 14.59
N GLN A 715 21.50 -27.81 15.15
CA GLN A 715 21.90 -29.00 14.40
C GLN A 715 21.01 -30.18 14.78
N PHE A 716 20.51 -30.93 13.80
CA PHE A 716 19.64 -32.09 14.02
C PHE A 716 19.94 -33.21 12.99
N PRO A 717 20.42 -34.39 13.43
CA PRO A 717 20.68 -35.52 12.53
C PRO A 717 19.39 -36.12 11.97
N LEU A 718 19.27 -36.23 10.65
CA LEU A 718 18.02 -36.69 9.99
C LEU A 718 17.93 -38.21 9.80
N ARG A 719 18.93 -38.96 10.29
CA ARG A 719 19.12 -40.42 10.06
C ARG A 719 17.99 -41.34 10.56
N GLU A 720 17.09 -40.81 11.39
CA GLU A 720 15.97 -41.55 11.99
C GLU A 720 14.65 -41.27 11.23
N MET A 721 14.70 -40.39 10.22
CA MET A 721 13.58 -39.96 9.38
C MET A 721 13.41 -40.88 8.17
N ASP A 722 13.17 -42.17 8.41
CA ASP A 722 13.08 -43.22 7.37
C ASP A 722 11.79 -43.18 6.51
N THR A 723 10.92 -42.21 6.76
CA THR A 723 9.71 -41.92 5.98
C THR A 723 9.68 -40.45 5.56
N ALA A 724 9.09 -40.16 4.41
CA ALA A 724 8.90 -38.80 3.93
C ALA A 724 8.06 -37.97 4.92
N GLN A 725 8.58 -36.82 5.35
CA GLN A 725 7.90 -35.97 6.35
C GLN A 725 8.21 -34.48 6.20
N LYS A 726 7.25 -33.65 6.61
CA LYS A 726 7.40 -32.21 6.84
C LYS A 726 7.74 -31.99 8.31
N LEU A 727 8.81 -31.24 8.58
CA LEU A 727 9.26 -30.84 9.91
C LEU A 727 9.28 -29.33 10.01
N THR A 728 9.06 -28.80 11.21
CA THR A 728 9.04 -27.35 11.46
C THR A 728 10.06 -27.01 12.54
N LEU A 729 11.01 -26.12 12.24
CA LEU A 729 11.85 -25.44 13.24
C LEU A 729 11.09 -24.22 13.76
N GLU A 730 10.79 -24.13 15.06
CA GLU A 730 10.36 -22.88 15.71
C GLU A 730 11.53 -22.26 16.50
N VAL A 731 11.66 -20.93 16.47
CA VAL A 731 12.54 -20.16 17.35
C VAL A 731 11.71 -19.10 18.07
N SER A 732 11.81 -19.08 19.40
CA SER A 732 10.95 -18.30 20.29
C SER A 732 11.74 -17.55 21.37
N ILE A 733 11.21 -16.43 21.84
CA ILE A 733 11.75 -15.62 22.93
C ILE A 733 10.74 -15.60 24.08
N GLU A 734 11.16 -15.91 25.30
CA GLU A 734 10.27 -15.90 26.46
C GLU A 734 9.80 -14.48 26.81
N GLY A 735 8.56 -14.32 27.28
CA GLY A 735 8.01 -13.05 27.75
C GLY A 735 7.09 -12.40 26.69
N PRO A 736 7.51 -11.35 25.97
CA PRO A 736 6.77 -10.92 24.78
C PRO A 736 6.89 -12.03 23.72
N GLU A 737 5.76 -12.58 23.28
CA GLU A 737 5.70 -13.71 22.33
C GLU A 737 6.18 -13.28 20.93
N PHE A 738 7.51 -13.20 20.78
CA PHE A 738 8.20 -13.11 19.51
C PHE A 738 8.68 -14.50 19.13
N LYS A 739 8.14 -15.00 18.02
CA LYS A 739 8.50 -16.30 17.46
C LYS A 739 8.52 -16.23 15.95
N ASN A 740 9.22 -17.17 15.33
CA ASN A 740 9.14 -17.43 13.89
C ASN A 740 9.47 -18.91 13.64
N HIS A 741 8.98 -19.45 12.53
CA HIS A 741 9.10 -20.87 12.20
C HIS A 741 9.57 -21.09 10.75
N TRP A 742 10.19 -22.24 10.45
CA TRP A 742 10.59 -22.61 9.09
C TRP A 742 10.31 -24.09 8.84
N ASP A 743 9.47 -24.36 7.85
CA ASP A 743 9.18 -25.71 7.39
C ASP A 743 10.30 -26.22 6.48
N PHE A 744 10.67 -27.48 6.67
CA PHE A 744 11.61 -28.21 5.84
C PHE A 744 11.15 -29.66 5.65
N TRP A 745 11.55 -30.27 4.54
CA TRP A 745 11.11 -31.60 4.14
C TRP A 745 12.29 -32.56 4.15
N VAL A 746 12.04 -33.74 4.70
CA VAL A 746 13.02 -34.83 4.78
C VAL A 746 12.47 -36.01 3.99
N PHE A 747 13.23 -36.47 3.00
CA PHE A 747 12.89 -37.61 2.16
C PHE A 747 13.90 -38.75 2.34
N PRO A 748 13.49 -40.03 2.35
CA PRO A 748 14.44 -41.13 2.41
C PRO A 748 15.36 -41.18 1.18
N GLU A 749 16.67 -41.22 1.39
CA GLU A 749 17.67 -41.37 0.31
C GLU A 749 17.47 -42.68 -0.46
N THR A 750 17.12 -43.75 0.26
CA THR A 750 16.84 -45.07 -0.30
C THR A 750 15.37 -45.43 -0.09
N LEU A 751 14.63 -45.53 -1.19
CA LEU A 751 13.23 -45.93 -1.20
C LEU A 751 13.06 -47.43 -1.52
N PRO A 752 11.98 -48.08 -1.05
CA PRO A 752 11.66 -49.46 -1.38
C PRO A 752 11.63 -49.74 -2.89
N LYS A 753 12.09 -50.92 -3.31
CA LYS A 753 11.98 -51.35 -4.71
C LYS A 753 10.53 -51.70 -5.04
N LEU A 754 9.95 -50.96 -5.98
CA LEU A 754 8.62 -51.24 -6.52
C LEU A 754 8.71 -52.22 -7.69
N ALA A 755 7.91 -53.28 -7.64
CA ALA A 755 7.69 -54.17 -8.78
C ALA A 755 6.50 -53.62 -9.58
N SER A 756 6.79 -52.80 -10.59
CA SER A 756 5.76 -52.11 -11.37
C SER A 756 5.32 -52.92 -12.59
N SER A 757 4.01 -53.02 -12.81
CA SER A 757 3.42 -53.56 -14.05
C SER A 757 3.02 -52.46 -15.05
N VAL A 758 3.22 -51.20 -14.65
CA VAL A 758 2.93 -49.99 -15.44
C VAL A 758 3.83 -49.94 -16.67
N TYR A 759 3.25 -49.62 -17.82
CA TYR A 759 4.04 -49.23 -18.99
C TYR A 759 4.34 -47.73 -18.94
N GLU A 760 5.62 -47.39 -18.84
CA GLU A 760 6.09 -46.00 -18.87
C GLU A 760 6.47 -45.59 -20.29
N CYS A 761 5.97 -44.42 -20.71
CA CYS A 761 6.29 -43.81 -22.00
C CYS A 761 6.39 -42.28 -21.86
N THR A 762 6.91 -41.62 -22.90
CA THR A 762 7.00 -40.14 -22.94
C THR A 762 6.11 -39.50 -24.00
N GLU A 763 5.51 -40.32 -24.86
CA GLU A 763 4.51 -39.97 -25.87
C GLU A 763 3.43 -41.07 -25.85
N LEU A 764 2.21 -40.78 -26.30
CA LEU A 764 1.16 -41.79 -26.43
C LEU A 764 1.38 -42.63 -27.70
N ASP A 765 2.45 -43.44 -27.66
CA ASP A 765 2.93 -44.30 -28.74
C ASP A 765 2.02 -45.51 -29.02
N GLU A 766 2.26 -46.22 -30.13
CA GLU A 766 1.49 -47.41 -30.52
C GLU A 766 1.45 -48.47 -29.41
N LYS A 767 2.54 -48.62 -28.66
CA LYS A 767 2.65 -49.59 -27.57
C LYS A 767 1.84 -49.16 -26.34
N ALA A 768 1.77 -47.86 -26.04
CA ALA A 768 0.91 -47.32 -24.99
C ALA A 768 -0.57 -47.57 -25.31
N LEU A 769 -0.96 -47.33 -26.57
CA LEU A 769 -2.31 -47.65 -27.05
C LEU A 769 -2.61 -49.15 -26.93
N GLU A 770 -1.70 -50.02 -27.37
CA GLU A 770 -1.85 -51.48 -27.20
C GLU A 770 -2.03 -51.91 -25.74
N VAL A 771 -1.29 -51.30 -24.80
CA VAL A 771 -1.41 -51.61 -23.36
C VAL A 771 -2.78 -51.16 -22.83
N LEU A 772 -3.24 -49.96 -23.21
CA LEU A 772 -4.54 -49.42 -22.81
C LEU A 772 -5.72 -50.20 -23.42
N GLU A 773 -5.60 -50.68 -24.66
CA GLU A 773 -6.60 -51.55 -25.28
C GLU A 773 -6.70 -52.91 -24.58
N LYS A 774 -5.59 -53.44 -24.08
CA LYS A 774 -5.53 -54.70 -23.30
C LYS A 774 -5.92 -54.51 -21.82
N GLY A 775 -6.28 -53.29 -21.41
CA GLY A 775 -6.73 -52.99 -20.04
C GLY A 775 -5.61 -52.74 -19.03
N GLY A 776 -4.37 -52.53 -19.48
CA GLY A 776 -3.22 -52.24 -18.61
C GLY A 776 -3.16 -50.79 -18.13
N THR A 777 -2.18 -50.53 -17.25
CA THR A 777 -1.85 -49.19 -16.73
C THR A 777 -0.70 -48.57 -17.50
N VAL A 778 -0.83 -47.29 -17.87
CA VAL A 778 0.21 -46.48 -18.50
C VAL A 778 0.53 -45.23 -17.68
N LEU A 779 1.82 -44.92 -17.53
CA LEU A 779 2.32 -43.62 -17.09
C LEU A 779 2.95 -42.90 -18.28
N LEU A 780 2.37 -41.76 -18.64
CA LEU A 780 2.85 -40.88 -19.71
C LEU A 780 3.56 -39.67 -19.12
N ASN A 781 4.89 -39.72 -19.07
CA ASN A 781 5.74 -38.60 -18.67
C ASN A 781 6.01 -37.68 -19.89
N ALA A 782 5.15 -36.68 -20.06
CA ALA A 782 5.12 -35.76 -21.18
C ALA A 782 6.10 -34.56 -21.04
N ALA A 783 7.04 -34.61 -20.08
CA ALA A 783 7.95 -33.51 -19.80
C ALA A 783 8.75 -33.05 -21.04
N GLY A 784 8.72 -31.75 -21.31
CA GLY A 784 9.41 -31.14 -22.46
C GLY A 784 8.74 -31.38 -23.82
N LYS A 785 7.61 -32.09 -23.89
CA LYS A 785 6.93 -32.48 -25.14
C LYS A 785 5.54 -31.88 -25.32
N ILE A 786 5.01 -31.14 -24.33
CA ILE A 786 3.70 -30.49 -24.44
C ILE A 786 3.75 -29.32 -25.43
N VAL A 787 2.75 -29.26 -26.32
CA VAL A 787 2.50 -28.17 -27.27
C VAL A 787 1.29 -27.34 -26.83
N LYS A 788 0.19 -27.98 -26.40
CA LYS A 788 -1.02 -27.30 -25.90
C LYS A 788 -0.83 -26.81 -24.47
N GLY A 789 -0.58 -25.51 -24.29
CA GLY A 789 -0.18 -24.91 -23.01
C GLY A 789 1.31 -24.53 -22.94
N ALA A 790 2.09 -24.82 -23.98
CA ALA A 790 3.48 -24.39 -24.08
C ALA A 790 3.64 -22.85 -24.07
N GLU A 791 2.58 -22.09 -24.36
CA GLU A 791 2.49 -20.64 -24.28
C GLU A 791 2.23 -20.10 -22.85
N VAL A 792 2.01 -20.96 -21.85
CA VAL A 792 2.05 -20.56 -20.44
C VAL A 792 3.51 -20.51 -19.97
N ALA A 793 3.86 -19.54 -19.13
CA ALA A 793 5.19 -19.44 -18.53
C ALA A 793 5.07 -19.56 -17.01
N GLN A 794 5.27 -20.77 -16.49
CA GLN A 794 5.23 -21.07 -15.07
C GLN A 794 6.60 -20.81 -14.40
N THR A 795 6.56 -20.18 -13.22
CA THR A 795 7.67 -20.17 -12.26
C THR A 795 7.10 -20.44 -10.87
N PHE A 796 7.96 -20.79 -9.91
CA PHE A 796 7.50 -20.99 -8.53
C PHE A 796 6.96 -19.71 -7.88
N LEU A 797 7.55 -18.54 -8.19
CA LEU A 797 6.96 -17.26 -7.79
C LEU A 797 5.70 -16.95 -8.62
N PRO A 798 4.65 -16.38 -7.99
CA PRO A 798 3.42 -16.01 -8.67
C PRO A 798 3.61 -14.80 -9.59
N VAL A 799 2.58 -14.48 -10.37
CA VAL A 799 2.47 -13.22 -11.15
C VAL A 799 2.93 -12.02 -10.31
N PHE A 800 3.85 -11.25 -10.88
CA PHE A 800 4.30 -9.97 -10.34
C PHE A 800 3.36 -8.86 -10.80
N TRP A 801 2.78 -8.12 -9.85
CA TRP A 801 1.84 -6.99 -10.02
C TRP A 801 0.53 -7.26 -10.77
N ASN A 802 0.60 -7.63 -12.04
CA ASN A 802 -0.41 -8.31 -12.86
C ASN A 802 0.15 -8.47 -14.29
N THR A 803 -0.46 -9.35 -15.08
CA THR A 803 -0.02 -9.65 -16.44
C THR A 803 -0.43 -8.57 -17.45
N SER A 804 -1.61 -7.96 -17.34
CA SER A 804 -2.13 -6.97 -18.29
C SER A 804 -1.25 -5.72 -18.37
N TRP A 805 -0.92 -5.10 -17.23
CA TRP A 805 -0.10 -3.89 -17.14
C TRP A 805 1.31 -4.06 -17.73
N PHE A 806 1.83 -5.28 -17.67
CA PHE A 806 3.14 -5.66 -18.21
C PHE A 806 3.01 -6.45 -19.53
N GLN A 807 1.96 -6.24 -20.32
CA GLN A 807 1.80 -6.81 -21.67
C GLN A 807 1.99 -8.33 -21.74
N MET A 808 1.34 -9.06 -20.82
CA MET A 808 1.44 -10.52 -20.64
C MET A 808 2.87 -11.03 -20.35
N ARG A 809 3.72 -10.22 -19.71
CA ARG A 809 5.06 -10.62 -19.26
C ARG A 809 5.00 -11.78 -18.23
N PRO A 810 5.82 -12.84 -18.39
CA PRO A 810 5.93 -13.94 -17.43
C PRO A 810 6.39 -13.54 -16.01
N PRO A 811 5.98 -14.28 -14.97
CA PRO A 811 5.20 -15.53 -15.03
C PRO A 811 3.70 -15.31 -15.25
N HIS A 812 3.01 -16.38 -15.65
CA HIS A 812 1.56 -16.37 -15.90
C HIS A 812 0.75 -17.07 -14.82
N THR A 813 1.41 -17.80 -13.91
CA THR A 813 0.78 -18.65 -12.89
C THR A 813 0.84 -18.04 -11.50
N LEU A 814 -0.04 -18.49 -10.60
CA LEU A 814 -0.20 -17.98 -9.22
C LEU A 814 0.07 -19.05 -8.15
N GLY A 815 0.68 -20.18 -8.53
CA GLY A 815 0.86 -21.38 -7.70
C GLY A 815 0.08 -22.57 -8.25
N ILE A 816 -0.09 -23.62 -7.44
CA ILE A 816 -0.93 -24.79 -7.75
C ILE A 816 -2.05 -24.98 -6.72
N VAL A 817 -3.09 -25.71 -7.12
CA VAL A 817 -3.99 -26.45 -6.22
C VAL A 817 -3.72 -27.95 -6.36
N VAL A 818 -3.73 -28.66 -5.23
CA VAL A 818 -3.77 -30.12 -5.12
C VAL A 818 -4.78 -30.51 -4.04
N ASP A 819 -5.31 -31.73 -4.08
CA ASP A 819 -5.98 -32.33 -2.93
C ASP A 819 -4.95 -33.19 -2.17
N PRO A 820 -4.46 -32.77 -0.98
CA PRO A 820 -3.45 -33.51 -0.23
C PRO A 820 -3.97 -34.86 0.29
N LYS A 821 -5.29 -35.13 0.21
CA LYS A 821 -5.89 -36.42 0.55
C LYS A 821 -5.97 -37.39 -0.63
N HIS A 822 -5.58 -36.97 -1.83
CA HIS A 822 -5.54 -37.86 -2.98
C HIS A 822 -4.47 -38.94 -2.76
N PRO A 823 -4.74 -40.24 -3.00
CA PRO A 823 -3.78 -41.32 -2.69
C PRO A 823 -2.42 -41.18 -3.39
N LEU A 824 -2.36 -40.48 -4.53
CA LEU A 824 -1.11 -40.07 -5.20
C LEU A 824 -0.11 -39.35 -4.29
N PHE A 825 -0.57 -38.61 -3.28
CA PHE A 825 0.28 -37.86 -2.34
C PHE A 825 0.50 -38.58 -0.99
N GLN A 826 0.04 -39.83 -0.84
CA GLN A 826 0.13 -40.56 0.43
C GLN A 826 1.57 -40.66 0.96
N ASP A 827 2.54 -40.88 0.08
CA ASP A 827 3.97 -40.92 0.41
C ASP A 827 4.69 -39.58 0.08
N PHE A 828 3.96 -38.47 -0.11
CA PHE A 828 4.53 -37.14 -0.42
C PHE A 828 3.88 -36.01 0.40
N PRO A 829 4.46 -35.62 1.56
CA PRO A 829 3.95 -34.55 2.42
C PRO A 829 3.71 -33.23 1.68
N THR A 830 2.44 -32.87 1.55
CA THR A 830 1.99 -31.64 0.88
C THR A 830 0.71 -31.12 1.50
N ASP A 831 0.56 -29.80 1.47
CA ASP A 831 -0.71 -29.12 1.68
C ASP A 831 -1.42 -28.86 0.34
N PHE A 832 -2.58 -28.19 0.38
CA PHE A 832 -3.41 -27.89 -0.79
C PHE A 832 -2.84 -26.83 -1.77
N HIS A 833 -1.60 -26.40 -1.57
CA HIS A 833 -0.96 -25.28 -2.26
C HIS A 833 0.53 -25.52 -2.55
N SER A 834 1.15 -24.64 -3.34
CA SER A 834 2.61 -24.61 -3.51
C SER A 834 3.32 -24.29 -2.20
N ASP A 835 4.37 -25.04 -1.89
CA ASP A 835 5.34 -24.75 -0.83
C ASP A 835 6.77 -25.13 -1.28
N LEU A 836 7.80 -24.94 -0.46
CA LEU A 836 9.20 -24.94 -0.92
C LEU A 836 9.69 -26.29 -1.47
N GLN A 837 9.12 -27.42 -1.03
CA GLN A 837 9.41 -28.75 -1.62
C GLN A 837 8.92 -28.88 -3.07
N TRP A 838 7.88 -28.14 -3.44
CA TRP A 838 7.38 -28.08 -4.82
C TRP A 838 8.28 -27.27 -5.76
N TRP A 839 9.32 -26.58 -5.28
CA TRP A 839 10.10 -25.66 -6.11
C TRP A 839 10.73 -26.34 -7.34
N SER A 840 11.43 -27.46 -7.14
CA SER A 840 12.08 -28.22 -8.23
C SER A 840 11.06 -28.83 -9.19
N ILE A 841 9.94 -29.28 -8.65
CA ILE A 841 8.83 -29.93 -9.36
C ILE A 841 8.00 -28.94 -10.20
N LEU A 842 7.91 -27.66 -9.82
CA LEU A 842 7.06 -26.68 -10.50
C LEU A 842 7.83 -25.65 -11.32
N ASN A 843 9.01 -25.22 -10.88
CA ASN A 843 9.66 -24.04 -11.46
C ASN A 843 10.13 -24.32 -12.90
N LYS A 844 9.66 -23.49 -13.86
CA LYS A 844 9.99 -23.58 -15.30
C LYS A 844 9.56 -24.88 -16.00
N GLN A 845 8.72 -25.71 -15.38
CA GLN A 845 8.13 -26.88 -16.04
C GLN A 845 7.04 -26.47 -17.06
N GLN A 846 6.73 -27.38 -17.99
CA GLN A 846 5.60 -27.22 -18.89
C GLN A 846 4.27 -27.54 -18.20
N VAL A 847 3.19 -26.92 -18.69
CA VAL A 847 1.82 -27.19 -18.26
C VAL A 847 0.97 -27.56 -19.47
N MET A 848 -0.04 -28.38 -19.26
CA MET A 848 -1.03 -28.81 -20.24
C MET A 848 -2.25 -27.89 -20.18
N HIS A 849 -2.76 -27.43 -21.32
CA HIS A 849 -3.99 -26.63 -21.40
C HIS A 849 -5.18 -27.49 -21.84
N LEU A 850 -6.16 -27.65 -20.96
CA LEU A 850 -7.28 -28.58 -21.05
C LEU A 850 -8.55 -27.98 -21.70
N GLU A 851 -8.39 -27.10 -22.69
CA GLU A 851 -9.50 -26.39 -23.35
C GLU A 851 -10.42 -27.27 -24.22
N ASP A 852 -9.96 -28.47 -24.58
CA ASP A 852 -10.70 -29.48 -25.33
C ASP A 852 -11.27 -30.60 -24.41
N PHE A 853 -10.91 -30.61 -23.13
CA PHE A 853 -11.32 -31.64 -22.17
C PHE A 853 -12.73 -31.40 -21.63
N PRO A 854 -13.46 -32.44 -21.18
CA PRO A 854 -14.80 -32.30 -20.61
C PRO A 854 -14.88 -31.19 -19.54
N PRO A 855 -15.91 -30.32 -19.51
CA PRO A 855 -16.01 -29.19 -18.57
C PRO A 855 -15.80 -29.56 -17.09
N ALA A 856 -16.30 -30.72 -16.66
CA ALA A 856 -16.20 -31.20 -15.27
C ALA A 856 -14.85 -31.89 -14.95
N PHE A 857 -13.95 -32.04 -15.92
CA PHE A 857 -12.65 -32.70 -15.71
C PHE A 857 -11.74 -31.85 -14.83
N LYS A 858 -11.18 -32.46 -13.77
CA LYS A 858 -10.28 -31.84 -12.82
C LYS A 858 -8.93 -32.58 -12.81
N PRO A 859 -7.79 -31.86 -12.92
CA PRO A 859 -6.47 -32.46 -12.81
C PRO A 859 -6.07 -32.71 -11.34
N LEU A 860 -5.05 -33.54 -11.15
CA LEU A 860 -4.50 -33.91 -9.84
C LEU A 860 -3.51 -32.85 -9.31
N ILE A 861 -2.76 -32.22 -10.22
CA ILE A 861 -1.89 -31.07 -9.95
C ILE A 861 -2.32 -29.95 -10.89
N GLN A 862 -2.88 -28.86 -10.34
CA GLN A 862 -3.53 -27.80 -11.10
C GLN A 862 -2.81 -26.45 -10.95
N PRO A 863 -2.04 -25.99 -11.94
CA PRO A 863 -1.57 -24.61 -11.98
C PRO A 863 -2.73 -23.62 -12.00
N ILE A 864 -2.64 -22.58 -11.18
CA ILE A 864 -3.57 -21.47 -11.16
C ILE A 864 -3.11 -20.45 -12.20
N ASP A 865 -3.85 -20.27 -13.29
CA ASP A 865 -3.55 -19.28 -14.32
C ASP A 865 -3.87 -17.85 -13.85
N THR A 866 -3.34 -16.84 -14.55
CA THR A 866 -3.70 -15.44 -14.34
C THR A 866 -5.18 -15.22 -14.64
N TRP A 867 -5.86 -14.42 -13.80
CA TRP A 867 -7.30 -14.14 -13.92
C TRP A 867 -7.70 -13.32 -15.16
N PHE A 868 -6.72 -12.78 -15.89
CA PHE A 868 -6.91 -12.20 -17.22
C PHE A 868 -7.13 -13.25 -18.33
N MET A 869 -6.79 -14.52 -18.04
CA MET A 869 -6.78 -15.60 -19.03
C MET A 869 -7.61 -16.82 -18.63
N ASN A 870 -7.65 -17.18 -17.34
CA ASN A 870 -8.43 -18.29 -16.79
C ASN A 870 -8.32 -19.60 -17.58
N ARG A 871 -7.14 -19.92 -18.14
CA ARG A 871 -6.91 -21.18 -18.86
C ARG A 871 -7.04 -22.36 -17.91
N ARG A 872 -7.66 -23.44 -18.35
CA ARG A 872 -7.76 -24.70 -17.59
C ARG A 872 -6.43 -25.44 -17.65
N LEU A 873 -5.54 -25.22 -16.68
CA LEU A 873 -4.20 -25.79 -16.70
C LEU A 873 -4.10 -27.10 -15.91
N ALA A 874 -3.14 -27.95 -16.27
CA ALA A 874 -2.78 -29.16 -15.54
C ALA A 874 -1.27 -29.45 -15.62
N MET A 875 -0.73 -30.09 -14.59
CA MET A 875 0.58 -30.73 -14.63
C MET A 875 0.52 -32.24 -14.42
N ALA A 876 -0.53 -32.74 -13.77
CA ALA A 876 -0.82 -34.17 -13.70
C ALA A 876 -2.33 -34.38 -13.78
N PHE A 877 -2.77 -35.40 -14.51
CA PHE A 877 -4.16 -35.85 -14.54
C PHE A 877 -4.26 -37.35 -14.81
N GLU A 878 -5.42 -37.94 -14.53
CA GLU A 878 -5.71 -39.35 -14.79
C GLU A 878 -7.00 -39.54 -15.59
N ALA A 879 -7.09 -40.65 -16.33
CA ALA A 879 -8.24 -41.01 -17.14
C ALA A 879 -8.32 -42.52 -17.42
N GLN A 880 -9.52 -43.00 -17.72
CA GLN A 880 -9.69 -44.25 -18.46
C GLN A 880 -9.50 -43.97 -19.95
N VAL A 881 -8.71 -44.81 -20.63
CA VAL A 881 -8.47 -44.69 -22.08
C VAL A 881 -8.56 -46.09 -22.68
N SER A 882 -9.34 -46.22 -23.76
CA SER A 882 -9.76 -47.52 -24.31
C SER A 882 -10.43 -48.41 -23.25
N ASN A 883 -9.72 -49.45 -22.76
CA ASN A 883 -10.15 -50.36 -21.69
C ASN A 883 -9.26 -50.24 -20.42
N GLY A 884 -8.20 -49.43 -20.47
CA GLY A 884 -7.14 -49.34 -19.48
C GLY A 884 -7.12 -48.01 -18.76
N LYS A 885 -6.08 -47.82 -17.95
CA LYS A 885 -5.93 -46.67 -17.05
C LYS A 885 -4.65 -45.89 -17.40
N LEU A 886 -4.76 -44.57 -17.49
CA LEU A 886 -3.67 -43.68 -17.88
C LEU A 886 -3.51 -42.57 -16.85
N LEU A 887 -2.27 -42.28 -16.47
CA LEU A 887 -1.88 -41.04 -15.82
C LEU A 887 -0.90 -40.28 -16.71
N VAL A 888 -1.15 -38.99 -16.92
CA VAL A 888 -0.30 -38.08 -17.69
C VAL A 888 0.31 -37.05 -16.76
N ILE A 889 1.62 -36.83 -16.85
CA ILE A 889 2.36 -35.85 -16.05
C ILE A 889 3.34 -35.05 -16.92
N SER A 890 3.45 -33.73 -16.70
CA SER A 890 4.35 -32.83 -17.46
C SER A 890 5.56 -32.33 -16.66
N VAL A 891 5.74 -32.81 -15.43
CA VAL A 891 6.93 -32.63 -14.59
C VAL A 891 8.07 -33.50 -15.11
N ASP A 892 9.29 -32.97 -15.23
CA ASP A 892 10.47 -33.78 -15.55
C ASP A 892 10.84 -34.78 -14.44
N LEU A 893 10.30 -36.00 -14.58
CA LEU A 893 10.63 -37.16 -13.74
C LEU A 893 11.53 -38.17 -14.50
N ASN A 894 12.30 -37.76 -15.50
CA ASN A 894 13.13 -38.67 -16.30
C ASN A 894 14.42 -39.15 -15.56
N ASP A 895 14.93 -38.35 -14.63
CA ASP A 895 16.01 -38.75 -13.71
C ASP A 895 15.71 -38.20 -12.31
N PRO A 896 14.70 -38.76 -11.63
CA PRO A 896 14.12 -38.13 -10.45
C PRO A 896 15.08 -38.19 -9.26
N LYS A 897 16.08 -39.08 -9.28
CA LYS A 897 17.12 -39.21 -8.24
C LYS A 897 18.05 -37.99 -8.11
N LYS A 898 18.01 -37.06 -9.08
CA LYS A 898 18.76 -35.80 -8.98
C LYS A 898 18.14 -34.79 -8.00
N ASP A 899 16.89 -35.00 -7.59
CA ASP A 899 16.16 -34.08 -6.71
C ASP A 899 15.29 -34.88 -5.73
N ALA A 900 15.51 -34.72 -4.42
CA ALA A 900 14.87 -35.57 -3.42
C ALA A 900 13.33 -35.44 -3.43
N ALA A 901 12.79 -34.26 -3.72
CA ALA A 901 11.34 -34.06 -3.81
C ALA A 901 10.77 -34.75 -5.06
N ALA A 902 11.42 -34.62 -6.22
CA ALA A 902 11.03 -35.32 -7.45
C ALA A 902 11.14 -36.85 -7.31
N HIS A 903 12.17 -37.36 -6.62
CA HIS A 903 12.33 -38.78 -6.31
C HIS A 903 11.18 -39.30 -5.44
N GLN A 904 10.81 -38.56 -4.38
CA GLN A 904 9.70 -38.94 -3.51
C GLN A 904 8.35 -38.88 -4.23
N LEU A 905 8.08 -37.81 -4.99
CA LEU A 905 6.84 -37.69 -5.77
C LEU A 905 6.71 -38.83 -6.79
N TYR A 906 7.81 -39.19 -7.47
CA TYR A 906 7.85 -40.32 -8.40
C TYR A 906 7.57 -41.66 -7.71
N TYR A 907 8.10 -41.88 -6.50
CA TYR A 907 7.81 -43.07 -5.71
C TYR A 907 6.34 -43.15 -5.29
N SER A 908 5.78 -42.06 -4.74
CA SER A 908 4.37 -41.96 -4.35
C SER A 908 3.43 -42.17 -5.56
N LEU A 909 3.81 -41.63 -6.73
CA LEU A 909 3.13 -41.87 -8.00
C LEU A 909 3.14 -43.35 -8.43
N GLN A 910 4.30 -44.02 -8.36
CA GLN A 910 4.42 -45.43 -8.73
C GLN A 910 3.70 -46.37 -7.76
N GLN A 911 3.70 -46.05 -6.46
CA GLN A 911 2.90 -46.73 -5.44
C GLN A 911 1.41 -46.65 -5.78
N TYR A 912 0.92 -45.44 -6.05
CA TYR A 912 -0.46 -45.20 -6.44
C TYR A 912 -0.85 -45.98 -7.71
N LEU A 913 -0.06 -45.90 -8.77
CA LEU A 913 -0.33 -46.58 -10.05
C LEU A 913 -0.35 -48.11 -9.97
N ASN A 914 0.21 -48.70 -8.91
CA ASN A 914 0.18 -50.15 -8.65
C ASN A 914 -0.79 -50.54 -7.52
N SER A 915 -1.58 -49.60 -6.96
CA SER A 915 -2.62 -49.89 -5.96
C SER A 915 -4.03 -49.96 -6.59
N ASP A 916 -4.97 -50.54 -5.85
CA ASP A 916 -6.39 -50.56 -6.22
C ASP A 916 -7.04 -49.16 -6.19
N ASP A 917 -6.40 -48.17 -5.54
CA ASP A 917 -6.88 -46.79 -5.46
C ASP A 917 -6.70 -46.01 -6.77
N PHE A 918 -5.80 -46.46 -7.65
CA PHE A 918 -5.71 -45.91 -9.01
C PHE A 918 -6.86 -46.45 -9.86
N ASP A 919 -8.03 -45.85 -9.69
CA ASP A 919 -9.25 -46.19 -10.41
C ASP A 919 -9.90 -44.94 -11.03
N PRO A 920 -9.26 -44.35 -12.06
CA PRO A 920 -9.74 -43.13 -12.70
C PRO A 920 -11.17 -43.30 -13.22
N LYS A 921 -12.00 -42.27 -13.05
CA LYS A 921 -13.44 -42.34 -13.35
C LYS A 921 -13.83 -41.70 -14.69
N THR A 922 -13.04 -40.76 -15.19
CA THR A 922 -13.36 -40.08 -16.46
C THR A 922 -12.78 -40.86 -17.63
N LYS A 923 -13.62 -41.28 -18.57
CA LYS A 923 -13.17 -41.82 -19.85
C LYS A 923 -12.83 -40.70 -20.84
N LEU A 924 -11.65 -40.78 -21.45
CA LEU A 924 -11.18 -39.87 -22.50
C LEU A 924 -10.82 -40.66 -23.76
N GLU A 925 -11.00 -40.04 -24.92
CA GLU A 925 -10.56 -40.60 -26.21
C GLU A 925 -9.04 -40.40 -26.39
N PRO A 926 -8.30 -41.37 -26.96
CA PRO A 926 -6.84 -41.25 -27.14
C PRO A 926 -6.42 -39.99 -27.91
N GLN A 927 -7.19 -39.59 -28.92
CA GLN A 927 -6.92 -38.41 -29.75
C GLN A 927 -6.82 -37.12 -28.91
N LEU A 928 -7.71 -36.93 -27.93
CA LEU A 928 -7.73 -35.76 -27.06
C LEU A 928 -6.42 -35.60 -26.26
N ILE A 929 -5.74 -36.72 -25.99
CA ILE A 929 -4.45 -36.74 -25.29
C ILE A 929 -3.30 -36.54 -26.28
N GLN A 930 -3.38 -37.09 -27.49
CA GLN A 930 -2.42 -36.80 -28.57
C GLN A 930 -2.44 -35.31 -28.98
N ASP A 931 -3.60 -34.66 -28.91
CA ASP A 931 -3.76 -33.24 -29.23
C ASP A 931 -2.94 -32.32 -28.30
N LEU A 932 -2.59 -32.77 -27.09
CA LEU A 932 -1.67 -32.04 -26.18
C LEU A 932 -0.25 -31.90 -26.76
N PHE A 933 0.17 -32.84 -27.62
CA PHE A 933 1.50 -32.92 -28.22
C PHE A 933 1.55 -32.36 -29.65
N THR A 934 0.40 -32.23 -30.32
CA THR A 934 0.33 -31.92 -31.75
C THR A 934 -0.39 -30.61 -32.06
N THR A 935 -1.33 -30.18 -31.23
CA THR A 935 -2.20 -29.03 -31.50
C THR A 935 -1.90 -27.89 -30.52
N PRO A 936 -1.64 -26.65 -30.98
CA PRO A 936 -1.46 -25.52 -30.08
C PRO A 936 -2.74 -25.15 -29.32
N SER A 937 -2.60 -24.33 -28.26
CA SER A 937 -3.74 -23.66 -27.64
C SER A 937 -4.50 -22.81 -28.68
N ARG A 938 -5.85 -22.84 -28.68
CA ARG A 938 -6.68 -22.06 -29.63
C ARG A 938 -6.41 -20.55 -29.55
N GLN A 939 -6.06 -20.06 -28.35
CA GLN A 939 -5.63 -18.68 -28.12
C GLN A 939 -4.14 -18.68 -27.73
N GLN A 940 -3.29 -18.20 -28.64
CA GLN A 940 -1.87 -17.97 -28.39
C GLN A 940 -1.59 -16.49 -28.11
N PHE A 941 -0.54 -16.22 -27.33
CA PHE A 941 -0.04 -14.88 -27.02
C PHE A 941 1.45 -14.83 -27.30
N ASP A 942 1.92 -13.70 -27.81
CA ASP A 942 3.35 -13.52 -28.04
C ASP A 942 4.08 -13.33 -26.70
N LYS A 943 4.99 -14.25 -26.39
CA LYS A 943 5.83 -14.19 -25.20
C LYS A 943 7.04 -13.32 -25.50
N TYR A 944 6.93 -11.99 -25.51
CA TYR A 944 8.05 -11.11 -25.16
C TYR A 944 7.69 -9.61 -25.12
N THR A 945 7.95 -8.99 -23.96
CA THR A 945 8.79 -7.79 -23.92
C THR A 945 9.95 -8.08 -22.95
N LYS A 946 11.17 -7.63 -23.27
CA LYS A 946 12.30 -7.62 -22.31
C LYS A 946 12.28 -6.37 -21.42
N ASP A 947 11.52 -5.40 -21.88
CA ASP A 947 11.50 -4.03 -21.43
C ASP A 947 10.30 -3.82 -20.50
N SER A 948 10.46 -2.99 -19.47
CA SER A 948 9.31 -2.23 -18.97
C SER A 948 8.68 -1.51 -20.17
N PRO A 949 7.33 -1.42 -20.29
CA PRO A 949 6.69 -0.69 -21.38
C PRO A 949 7.45 0.61 -21.66
N ASP A 950 7.89 0.85 -22.90
CA ASP A 950 8.95 1.84 -23.16
C ASP A 950 8.61 3.26 -22.69
N GLU A 951 7.32 3.53 -22.53
CA GLU A 951 6.72 4.71 -21.91
C GLU A 951 7.17 4.92 -20.44
N LEU A 952 7.36 3.85 -19.66
CA LEU A 952 7.79 3.89 -18.25
C LEU A 952 9.26 4.29 -18.05
N LYS A 953 10.08 4.27 -19.11
CA LYS A 953 11.53 4.52 -19.01
C LYS A 953 11.85 5.97 -19.42
N PRO A 954 12.71 6.68 -18.67
CA PRO A 954 13.37 7.86 -19.21
C PRO A 954 14.24 7.47 -20.41
N GLU A 955 13.95 8.00 -21.61
CA GLU A 955 14.85 7.86 -22.76
C GLU A 955 16.22 8.46 -22.42
N HIS A 956 17.26 7.62 -22.34
CA HIS A 956 18.65 8.07 -22.32
C HIS A 956 19.07 8.57 -23.71
N LYS A 957 18.55 9.73 -24.12
CA LYS A 957 19.16 10.57 -25.16
C LYS A 957 20.38 11.24 -24.55
N GLY A 958 21.50 10.50 -24.59
CA GLY A 958 22.79 10.97 -24.11
C GLY A 958 23.27 12.21 -24.88
N ASN A 959 24.01 13.04 -24.16
CA ASN A 959 25.06 13.93 -24.66
C ASN A 959 26.16 13.92 -23.58
#